data_AF-V9KNK4-F1
#
_entry.id   AF-V9KNK4-F1
#
_cell.length_a   1.000
_cell.length_b   1.000
_cell.length_c   1.000
_cell.angle_alpha   90.00
_cell.angle_beta   90.00
_cell.angle_gamma   90.00
#
_symmetry.space_group_name_H-M   'P 1'
#
loop_
_entity.id
_entity.type
_entity.pdbx_description
1 polymer ?
#
loop_
_entity_poly.entity_id
_entity_poly.type
_entity_poly.pdbx_seq_one_letter_code
_entity_poly.pdbx_strand_id
1 'polypeptide(L)'
;MNVDRIELCESLLTWVQTFGIQAPCTKIDDLTSGVAMAQVLQKIDQSWFDDTWINRVKTEVGDNWRLKVSNLKKILKGILDYYHEVLGQQIADFPLPDVNLIGEHSDAAELGRMLQLILGCAVNCEQKQEHIQTIMMMEESVQHVVMAAIQELMSKETPAALGNDAYLDLERQLKKTTEELNEALAAKEEIAQRCHELDMQVAALQEEKSSLLAENQILMDRLNQSDSIEDPNSPAGRRHLQLQSQLEQLQEETFRLEAAKDDFRIRCEELEKELIELREQNEELTSLADEAQTLKDEMDVLRHSSDKVGKLEGIVEVYKKKLEDLGDLRRQVKLLEEKNTMHMENTVNLEEELRKANAARAQLETYKRQVVELQNRLSEESKKADKMEFEYKRLKEKVDTLQKEKDRLRTERDSLKETIEELRCVQVHQDQLTAGLTPLTSQETSDSLAAEIVTPEIKEKLIRLQHENKMLKINQEGSDNEKIALLQSLLEDANRRKSELETENRLANQRVLEIQSQVEELQKALQDQGSRAEDAISMLLKKKLEEHLEKLHEAHTELQKKRAYIDDLEPKYNNSSQKIEELQESLRKKDEDMKQMEDRYKKYLEKAKSVIRTLDPKQNQGAAPEVQALKNQLQEK
;
A
#
# COMPACT_ATOMS: atom_id res chain seq x y z
N MET A 1 7.84 64.97 -25.43
CA MET A 1 9.17 64.42 -25.74
C MET A 1 9.07 62.92 -25.50
N ASN A 2 9.40 62.06 -26.45
CA ASN A 2 9.44 60.61 -26.18
C ASN A 2 10.69 60.33 -25.35
N VAL A 3 10.52 59.91 -24.10
CA VAL A 3 11.58 59.24 -23.33
C VAL A 3 11.93 57.94 -24.08
N ASP A 4 13.20 57.53 -24.08
CA ASP A 4 13.54 56.22 -24.64
C ASP A 4 12.84 55.14 -23.81
N ARG A 5 12.11 54.23 -24.47
CA ARG A 5 11.29 53.23 -23.77
C ARG A 5 12.14 52.22 -22.98
N ILE A 6 13.42 52.11 -23.33
CA ILE A 6 14.41 51.30 -22.59
C ILE A 6 14.87 52.05 -21.34
N GLU A 7 15.22 53.34 -21.47
CA GLU A 7 15.60 54.23 -20.35
C GLU A 7 14.47 54.36 -19.31
N LEU A 8 13.21 54.40 -19.77
CA LEU A 8 12.02 54.29 -18.93
C LEU A 8 12.02 53.01 -18.09
N CYS A 9 12.29 51.86 -18.72
CA CYS A 9 12.30 50.57 -18.02
C CYS A 9 13.44 50.46 -17.00
N GLU A 10 14.64 50.95 -17.31
CA GLU A 10 15.79 50.91 -16.39
C GLU A 10 15.61 51.86 -15.20
N SER A 11 15.05 53.05 -15.44
CA SER A 11 14.71 54.03 -14.40
C SER A 11 13.62 53.48 -13.46
N LEU A 12 12.56 52.87 -14.02
CA LEU A 12 11.49 52.28 -13.23
C LEU A 12 11.92 50.99 -12.51
N LEU A 13 12.86 50.22 -13.07
CA LEU A 13 13.48 49.08 -12.38
C LEU A 13 14.25 49.55 -11.14
N THR A 14 14.99 50.65 -11.25
CA THR A 14 15.69 51.28 -10.13
C THR A 14 14.70 51.75 -9.06
N TRP A 15 13.52 52.25 -9.45
CA TRP A 15 12.44 52.59 -8.52
C TRP A 15 11.84 51.36 -7.84
N VAL A 16 11.57 50.27 -8.57
CA VAL A 16 11.08 49.00 -8.01
C VAL A 16 12.02 48.43 -6.95
N GLN A 17 13.34 48.59 -7.11
CA GLN A 17 14.33 48.12 -6.13
C GLN A 17 14.22 48.82 -4.76
N THR A 18 13.66 50.04 -4.69
CA THR A 18 13.46 50.77 -3.42
C THR A 18 12.48 50.06 -2.49
N PHE A 19 11.58 49.22 -3.02
CA PHE A 19 10.56 48.54 -2.22
C PHE A 19 11.10 47.41 -1.34
N GLY A 20 12.34 46.92 -1.52
CA GLY A 20 12.91 45.86 -0.69
C GLY A 20 12.02 44.60 -0.63
N ILE A 21 11.67 44.07 -1.80
CA ILE A 21 10.81 42.89 -1.98
C ILE A 21 11.58 41.58 -1.83
N GLN A 22 10.88 40.46 -1.66
CA GLN A 22 11.51 39.13 -1.46
C GLN A 22 11.91 38.47 -2.79
N ALA A 23 11.18 38.75 -3.86
CA ALA A 23 11.54 38.30 -5.20
C ALA A 23 12.77 39.05 -5.74
N PRO A 24 13.64 38.41 -6.55
CA PRO A 24 14.70 39.13 -7.24
C PRO A 24 14.12 40.22 -8.16
N CYS A 25 14.80 41.36 -8.22
CA CYS A 25 14.40 42.52 -9.04
C CYS A 25 15.62 43.32 -9.52
N THR A 26 16.72 42.61 -9.81
CA THR A 26 18.00 43.21 -10.22
C THR A 26 18.12 43.37 -11.73
N LYS A 27 17.37 42.57 -12.50
CA LYS A 27 17.38 42.54 -13.96
C LYS A 27 15.96 42.61 -14.51
N ILE A 28 15.85 43.08 -15.75
CA ILE A 28 14.62 43.05 -16.56
C ILE A 28 13.98 41.64 -16.55
N ASP A 29 14.78 40.59 -16.75
CA ASP A 29 14.31 39.20 -16.74
C ASP A 29 13.66 38.77 -15.41
N ASP A 30 14.12 39.27 -14.27
CA ASP A 30 13.58 38.90 -12.95
C ASP A 30 12.10 39.31 -12.83
N LEU A 31 11.76 40.47 -13.40
CA LEU A 31 10.41 41.05 -13.39
C LEU A 31 9.45 40.38 -14.38
N THR A 32 9.96 39.72 -15.44
CA THR A 32 9.11 39.02 -16.44
C THR A 32 8.26 37.91 -15.82
N SER A 33 8.63 37.41 -14.64
CA SER A 33 7.85 36.45 -13.86
C SER A 33 6.51 37.00 -13.34
N GLY A 34 6.38 38.32 -13.25
CA GLY A 34 5.28 39.04 -12.58
C GLY A 34 5.33 39.01 -11.06
N VAL A 35 6.11 38.12 -10.43
CA VAL A 35 6.13 37.93 -8.97
C VAL A 35 6.60 39.19 -8.26
N ALA A 36 7.66 39.84 -8.78
CA ALA A 36 8.18 41.10 -8.25
C ALA A 36 7.13 42.23 -8.30
N MET A 37 6.42 42.38 -9.42
CA MET A 37 5.35 43.39 -9.58
C MET A 37 4.20 43.16 -8.61
N ALA A 38 3.79 41.91 -8.40
CA ALA A 38 2.71 41.57 -7.49
C ALA A 38 3.07 41.91 -6.02
N GLN A 39 4.34 41.68 -5.62
CA GLN A 39 4.85 42.09 -4.31
C GLN A 39 4.95 43.62 -4.16
N VAL A 40 5.26 44.36 -5.23
CA VAL A 40 5.24 45.83 -5.22
C VAL A 40 3.81 46.35 -5.06
N LEU A 41 2.83 45.80 -5.80
CA LEU A 41 1.43 46.19 -5.70
C LEU A 41 0.85 45.92 -4.30
N GLN A 42 1.17 44.77 -3.70
CA GLN A 42 0.82 44.48 -2.30
C GLN A 42 1.41 45.49 -1.30
N LYS A 43 2.59 46.06 -1.59
CA LYS A 43 3.18 47.13 -0.76
C LYS A 43 2.62 48.53 -1.05
N ILE A 44 2.07 48.78 -2.23
CA ILE A 44 1.42 50.05 -2.59
C ILE A 44 0.06 50.18 -1.92
N ASP A 45 -0.71 49.09 -1.90
CA ASP A 45 -2.03 49.04 -1.26
C ASP A 45 -2.39 47.62 -0.82
N GLN A 46 -2.06 47.29 0.43
CA GLN A 46 -2.38 45.99 1.03
C GLN A 46 -3.89 45.77 1.24
N SER A 47 -4.71 46.82 1.18
CA SER A 47 -6.17 46.69 1.33
C SER A 47 -6.84 46.14 0.07
N TRP A 48 -6.27 46.44 -1.11
CA TRP A 48 -6.73 45.95 -2.41
C TRP A 48 -5.93 44.75 -2.91
N PHE A 49 -4.61 44.84 -2.86
CA PHE A 49 -3.69 43.78 -3.30
C PHE A 49 -3.37 42.84 -2.12
N ASP A 50 -4.41 42.23 -1.58
CA ASP A 50 -4.38 41.40 -0.38
C ASP A 50 -3.67 40.04 -0.59
N ASP A 51 -3.56 39.26 0.49
CA ASP A 51 -2.98 37.92 0.42
C ASP A 51 -3.80 36.96 -0.47
N THR A 52 -5.13 37.15 -0.61
CA THR A 52 -5.93 36.30 -1.51
C THR A 52 -5.73 36.62 -2.98
N TRP A 53 -5.34 37.86 -3.32
CA TRP A 53 -4.97 38.29 -4.66
C TRP A 53 -3.56 37.81 -5.02
N ILE A 54 -2.56 38.04 -4.17
CA ILE A 54 -1.17 37.68 -4.48
C ILE A 54 -0.98 36.16 -4.60
N ASN A 55 -1.72 35.36 -3.83
CA ASN A 55 -1.74 33.90 -3.95
C ASN A 55 -2.24 33.38 -5.32
N ARG A 56 -2.88 34.23 -6.15
CA ARG A 56 -3.26 33.89 -7.53
C ARG A 56 -2.06 33.96 -8.48
N VAL A 57 -0.98 34.64 -8.10
CA VAL A 57 0.27 34.78 -8.86
C VAL A 57 1.19 33.62 -8.49
N LYS A 58 1.59 32.81 -9.48
CA LYS A 58 2.47 31.65 -9.23
C LYS A 58 3.90 32.13 -9.02
N THR A 59 4.56 31.66 -7.96
CA THR A 59 5.97 31.98 -7.65
C THR A 59 6.95 31.11 -8.43
N GLU A 60 6.68 29.81 -8.54
CA GLU A 60 7.50 28.82 -9.27
C GLU A 60 7.25 28.86 -10.79
N VAL A 61 7.69 29.93 -11.45
CA VAL A 61 7.46 30.15 -12.89
C VAL A 61 8.58 29.58 -13.77
N GLY A 62 9.83 29.76 -13.35
CA GLY A 62 11.02 29.43 -14.16
C GLY A 62 10.98 30.06 -15.56
N ASP A 63 11.47 29.33 -16.55
CA ASP A 63 11.49 29.75 -17.96
C ASP A 63 10.16 29.49 -18.70
N ASN A 64 9.09 29.10 -18.00
CA ASN A 64 7.81 28.81 -18.63
C ASN A 64 7.06 30.12 -18.97
N TRP A 65 7.35 30.67 -20.15
CA TRP A 65 6.74 31.90 -20.66
C TRP A 65 5.21 31.92 -20.58
N ARG A 66 4.52 30.78 -20.76
CA ARG A 66 3.05 30.73 -20.64
C ARG A 66 2.57 31.03 -19.22
N LEU A 67 3.32 30.61 -18.21
CA LEU A 67 3.05 30.94 -16.81
C LEU A 67 3.43 32.41 -16.51
N LYS A 68 4.53 32.93 -17.08
CA LYS A 68 4.87 34.37 -17.05
C LYS A 68 3.70 35.22 -17.56
N VAL A 69 3.23 34.96 -18.79
CA VAL A 69 2.08 35.64 -19.41
C VAL A 69 0.80 35.48 -18.56
N SER A 70 0.56 34.32 -17.95
CA SER A 70 -0.60 34.10 -17.08
C SER A 70 -0.57 34.96 -15.81
N ASN A 71 0.61 35.11 -15.19
CA ASN A 71 0.81 36.01 -14.05
C ASN A 71 0.63 37.48 -14.48
N LEU A 72 1.31 37.90 -15.56
CA LEU A 72 1.25 39.28 -16.07
C LEU A 72 -0.19 39.70 -16.44
N LYS A 73 -1.00 38.79 -17.00
CA LYS A 73 -2.44 39.05 -17.26
C LYS A 73 -3.24 39.32 -15.99
N LYS A 74 -2.95 38.62 -14.89
CA LYS A 74 -3.62 38.85 -13.59
C LYS A 74 -3.20 40.19 -12.97
N ILE A 75 -1.91 40.53 -13.10
CA ILE A 75 -1.35 41.79 -12.60
C ILE A 75 -1.92 42.97 -13.37
N LEU A 76 -1.89 42.93 -14.71
CA LEU A 76 -2.47 43.99 -15.55
C LEU A 76 -3.96 44.16 -15.27
N LYS A 77 -4.72 43.06 -15.12
CA LYS A 77 -6.13 43.15 -14.73
C LYS A 77 -6.29 43.84 -13.35
N GLY A 78 -5.57 43.39 -12.32
CA GLY A 78 -5.67 43.97 -10.97
C GLY A 78 -5.31 45.45 -10.91
N ILE A 79 -4.36 45.89 -11.74
CA ILE A 79 -4.03 47.32 -11.95
C ILE A 79 -5.21 48.07 -12.57
N LEU A 80 -5.78 47.56 -13.68
CA LEU A 80 -6.87 48.24 -14.37
C LEU A 80 -8.16 48.30 -13.52
N ASP A 81 -8.45 47.23 -12.79
CA ASP A 81 -9.56 47.19 -11.83
C ASP A 81 -9.32 48.23 -10.70
N TYR A 82 -8.09 48.35 -10.15
CA TYR A 82 -7.73 49.38 -9.16
C TYR A 82 -7.89 50.81 -9.68
N TYR A 83 -7.46 51.08 -10.91
CA TYR A 83 -7.62 52.39 -11.55
C TYR A 83 -9.09 52.78 -11.71
N HIS A 84 -9.95 51.81 -12.04
CA HIS A 84 -11.37 52.04 -12.26
C HIS A 84 -12.15 52.17 -10.94
N GLU A 85 -11.97 51.22 -10.02
CA GLU A 85 -12.79 51.07 -8.82
C GLU A 85 -12.29 51.89 -7.63
N VAL A 86 -10.96 52.02 -7.45
CA VAL A 86 -10.36 52.74 -6.31
C VAL A 86 -9.95 54.17 -6.70
N LEU A 87 -9.23 54.34 -7.82
CA LEU A 87 -8.75 55.67 -8.24
C LEU A 87 -9.82 56.50 -8.99
N GLY A 88 -10.89 55.86 -9.49
CA GLY A 88 -11.94 56.52 -10.27
C GLY A 88 -11.47 57.12 -11.60
N GLN A 89 -10.31 56.69 -12.11
CA GLN A 89 -9.67 57.24 -13.31
C GLN A 89 -9.79 56.27 -14.48
N GLN A 90 -10.41 56.71 -15.57
CA GLN A 90 -10.39 55.96 -16.83
C GLN A 90 -9.09 56.22 -17.58
N ILE A 91 -8.26 55.18 -17.70
CA ILE A 91 -7.09 55.12 -18.58
C ILE A 91 -7.59 54.98 -20.03
N ALA A 92 -8.15 56.06 -20.60
CA ALA A 92 -8.79 56.02 -21.92
C ALA A 92 -7.80 56.18 -23.08
N ASP A 93 -6.73 56.96 -22.88
CA ASP A 93 -5.82 57.41 -23.94
C ASP A 93 -4.38 56.88 -23.82
N PHE A 94 -4.10 56.00 -22.83
CA PHE A 94 -2.76 55.43 -22.60
C PHE A 94 -2.62 54.04 -23.25
N PRO A 95 -1.50 53.73 -23.93
CA PRO A 95 -1.28 52.43 -24.56
C PRO A 95 -0.99 51.33 -23.51
N LEU A 96 -1.89 50.35 -23.40
CA LEU A 96 -1.75 49.20 -22.51
C LEU A 96 -0.53 48.32 -22.90
N PRO A 97 0.21 47.75 -21.93
CA PRO A 97 1.38 46.90 -22.19
C PRO A 97 1.01 45.54 -22.79
N ASP A 98 1.74 45.08 -23.81
CA ASP A 98 1.58 43.72 -24.34
C ASP A 98 2.32 42.69 -23.46
N VAL A 99 1.57 42.12 -22.53
CA VAL A 99 2.00 41.05 -21.63
C VAL A 99 2.54 39.79 -22.33
N ASN A 100 2.20 39.53 -23.60
CA ASN A 100 2.75 38.39 -24.33
C ASN A 100 4.19 38.69 -24.78
N LEU A 101 4.50 39.91 -25.23
CA LEU A 101 5.87 40.33 -25.57
C LEU A 101 6.79 40.33 -24.34
N ILE A 102 6.29 40.78 -23.17
CA ILE A 102 7.04 40.70 -21.90
C ILE A 102 7.35 39.24 -21.55
N GLY A 103 6.37 38.33 -21.66
CA GLY A 103 6.52 36.94 -21.24
C GLY A 103 7.33 36.06 -22.19
N GLU A 104 7.19 36.26 -23.51
CA GLU A 104 7.88 35.47 -24.55
C GLU A 104 9.26 36.03 -24.93
N HIS A 105 9.44 37.35 -24.95
CA HIS A 105 10.62 38.02 -25.53
C HIS A 105 11.41 38.87 -24.52
N SER A 106 10.99 38.93 -23.26
CA SER A 106 11.54 39.86 -22.24
C SER A 106 11.57 41.33 -22.70
N ASP A 107 10.55 41.76 -23.46
CA ASP A 107 10.54 43.11 -24.06
C ASP A 107 10.56 44.23 -23.00
N ALA A 108 11.64 45.01 -22.99
CA ALA A 108 11.86 46.07 -22.02
C ALA A 108 10.91 47.27 -22.20
N ALA A 109 10.44 47.57 -23.41
CA ALA A 109 9.55 48.70 -23.65
C ALA A 109 8.12 48.40 -23.16
N GLU A 110 7.64 47.18 -23.34
CA GLU A 110 6.37 46.74 -22.74
C GLU A 110 6.50 46.54 -21.23
N LEU A 111 7.65 46.09 -20.73
CA LEU A 111 7.92 46.03 -19.29
C LEU A 111 7.90 47.42 -18.65
N GLY A 112 8.51 48.42 -19.30
CA GLY A 112 8.48 49.81 -18.88
C GLY A 112 7.06 50.36 -18.78
N ARG A 113 6.19 50.11 -19.77
CA ARG A 113 4.75 50.44 -19.70
C ARG A 113 4.04 49.79 -18.52
N MET A 114 4.30 48.51 -18.27
CA MET A 114 3.73 47.77 -17.15
C MET A 114 4.13 48.40 -15.80
N LEU A 115 5.41 48.78 -15.66
CA LEU A 115 5.91 49.48 -14.48
C LEU A 115 5.36 50.91 -14.36
N GLN A 116 5.13 51.62 -15.46
CA GLN A 116 4.55 52.97 -15.47
C GLN A 116 3.12 52.99 -14.90
N LEU A 117 2.32 51.95 -15.17
CA LEU A 117 1.01 51.79 -14.55
C LEU A 117 1.11 51.48 -13.04
N ILE A 118 2.09 50.69 -12.61
CA ILE A 118 2.34 50.41 -11.17
C ILE A 118 2.79 51.67 -10.44
N LEU A 119 3.67 52.47 -11.04
CA LEU A 119 4.05 53.80 -10.56
C LEU A 119 2.83 54.71 -10.45
N GLY A 120 1.96 54.70 -11.46
CA GLY A 120 0.72 55.46 -11.47
C GLY A 120 -0.27 55.04 -10.36
N CYS A 121 -0.28 53.77 -9.95
CA CYS A 121 -0.96 53.34 -8.72
C CYS A 121 -0.29 53.95 -7.48
N ALA A 122 1.04 53.84 -7.36
CA ALA A 122 1.80 54.31 -6.20
C ALA A 122 1.70 55.83 -5.96
N VAL A 123 1.57 56.65 -7.01
CA VAL A 123 1.44 58.12 -6.85
C VAL A 123 -0.01 58.59 -6.66
N ASN A 124 -1.00 57.69 -6.79
CA ASN A 124 -2.42 58.01 -6.61
C ASN A 124 -3.07 57.33 -5.39
N CYS A 125 -2.48 56.26 -4.84
CA CYS A 125 -2.98 55.57 -3.64
C CYS A 125 -3.00 56.46 -2.38
N GLU A 126 -3.58 55.96 -1.29
CA GLU A 126 -3.64 56.69 0.00
C GLU A 126 -2.25 57.05 0.53
N GLN A 127 -1.28 56.14 0.39
CA GLN A 127 0.10 56.29 0.88
C GLN A 127 1.04 57.03 -0.09
N LYS A 128 0.51 57.67 -1.15
CA LYS A 128 1.30 58.34 -2.20
C LYS A 128 2.38 59.30 -1.71
N GLN A 129 2.22 59.92 -0.54
CA GLN A 129 3.24 60.80 0.04
C GLN A 129 4.55 60.07 0.34
N GLU A 130 4.50 58.82 0.81
CA GLU A 130 5.69 58.01 1.11
C GLU A 130 6.40 57.56 -0.18
N HIS A 131 5.63 57.15 -1.19
CA HIS A 131 6.18 56.78 -2.51
C HIS A 131 6.77 57.99 -3.24
N ILE A 132 6.13 59.17 -3.19
CA ILE A 132 6.65 60.41 -3.77
C ILE A 132 7.92 60.87 -3.03
N GLN A 133 7.97 60.81 -1.70
CA GLN A 133 9.19 61.09 -0.94
C GLN A 133 10.32 60.12 -1.30
N THR A 134 10.02 58.84 -1.48
CA THR A 134 11.00 57.83 -1.93
C THR A 134 11.57 58.19 -3.30
N ILE A 135 10.71 58.60 -4.25
CA ILE A 135 11.13 59.08 -5.59
C ILE A 135 12.04 60.32 -5.46
N MET A 136 11.69 61.29 -4.61
CA MET A 136 12.50 62.50 -4.38
C MET A 136 13.88 62.24 -3.75
N MET A 137 14.12 61.05 -3.21
CA MET A 137 15.41 60.62 -2.67
C MET A 137 16.26 59.83 -3.67
N MET A 138 15.75 59.58 -4.88
CA MET A 138 16.48 58.89 -5.97
C MET A 138 17.44 59.83 -6.71
N GLU A 139 18.23 59.29 -7.64
CA GLU A 139 19.10 60.09 -8.51
C GLU A 139 18.28 61.02 -9.44
N GLU A 140 18.76 62.25 -9.66
CA GLU A 140 18.08 63.30 -10.46
C GLU A 140 17.72 62.83 -11.89
N SER A 141 18.58 62.02 -12.50
CA SER A 141 18.35 61.33 -13.78
C SER A 141 17.07 60.48 -13.76
N VAL A 142 16.92 59.63 -12.73
CA VAL A 142 15.75 58.76 -12.54
C VAL A 142 14.51 59.58 -12.16
N GLN A 143 14.66 60.63 -11.34
CA GLN A 143 13.54 61.52 -10.98
C GLN A 143 12.90 62.17 -12.20
N HIS A 144 13.70 62.65 -13.17
CA HIS A 144 13.19 63.24 -14.39
C HIS A 144 12.39 62.25 -15.25
N VAL A 145 12.86 61.01 -15.39
CA VAL A 145 12.16 59.94 -16.13
C VAL A 145 10.85 59.56 -15.44
N VAL A 146 10.87 59.38 -14.11
CA VAL A 146 9.67 59.09 -13.29
C VAL A 146 8.65 60.23 -13.38
N MET A 147 9.09 61.50 -13.33
CA MET A 147 8.21 62.66 -13.45
C MET A 147 7.55 62.75 -14.84
N ALA A 148 8.30 62.50 -15.92
CA ALA A 148 7.75 62.45 -17.27
C ALA A 148 6.70 61.34 -17.42
N ALA A 149 6.98 60.16 -16.84
CA ALA A 149 6.06 59.02 -16.87
C ALA A 149 4.72 59.30 -16.14
N ILE A 150 4.75 60.10 -15.06
CA ILE A 150 3.54 60.55 -14.33
C ILE A 150 2.79 61.62 -15.13
N GLN A 151 3.48 62.55 -15.79
CA GLN A 151 2.84 63.60 -16.59
C GLN A 151 2.11 63.03 -17.81
N GLU A 152 2.67 62.01 -18.45
CA GLU A 152 2.05 61.29 -19.58
C GLU A 152 0.70 60.65 -19.18
N LEU A 153 0.54 60.22 -17.93
CA LEU A 153 -0.70 59.65 -17.38
C LEU A 153 -1.81 60.68 -17.09
N MET A 154 -1.54 61.99 -17.15
CA MET A 154 -2.37 63.01 -16.47
C MET A 154 -2.89 64.20 -17.32
N SER A 155 -2.66 64.28 -18.63
CA SER A 155 -2.95 65.49 -19.44
C SER A 155 -4.26 65.48 -20.25
N LYS A 156 -4.98 66.62 -20.30
CA LYS A 156 -6.16 66.91 -21.17
C LYS A 156 -6.18 68.41 -21.53
N GLU A 157 -6.42 68.80 -22.79
CA GLU A 157 -6.38 70.20 -23.26
C GLU A 157 -7.56 70.63 -24.15
N THR A 158 -7.97 71.92 -24.09
CA THR A 158 -8.70 72.64 -25.16
C THR A 158 -8.61 74.19 -24.97
N PRO A 159 -8.38 75.03 -26.02
CA PRO A 159 -8.24 76.49 -25.88
C PRO A 159 -9.29 77.36 -26.64
N ALA A 160 -9.42 78.65 -26.27
CA ALA A 160 -10.24 79.65 -26.99
C ALA A 160 -9.69 81.11 -26.88
N ALA A 161 -9.90 81.92 -27.93
CA ALA A 161 -9.51 83.35 -28.08
C ALA A 161 -10.22 83.92 -29.34
N LEU A 162 -10.42 85.23 -29.62
CA LEU A 162 -10.27 86.52 -28.91
C LEU A 162 -11.10 87.59 -29.71
N GLY A 163 -11.17 88.86 -29.26
CA GLY A 163 -11.91 89.95 -29.94
C GLY A 163 -11.08 91.20 -30.31
N ASN A 164 -11.55 91.91 -31.35
CA ASN A 164 -11.11 93.20 -31.95
C ASN A 164 -11.22 94.41 -30.98
N ASP A 165 -10.82 95.66 -31.27
CA ASP A 165 -9.96 96.37 -32.27
C ASP A 165 -9.83 97.84 -31.76
N ALA A 166 -8.82 98.61 -32.17
CA ALA A 166 -8.69 100.04 -31.80
C ALA A 166 -7.95 100.89 -32.86
N TYR A 167 -8.65 101.16 -33.97
CA TYR A 167 -8.46 102.26 -34.92
C TYR A 167 -7.65 103.48 -34.43
N LEU A 168 -6.80 104.02 -35.32
CA LEU A 168 -5.89 105.17 -35.14
C LEU A 168 -6.63 106.47 -34.78
N ASP A 169 -6.83 106.55 -33.47
CA ASP A 169 -7.34 107.53 -32.52
C ASP A 169 -7.30 109.05 -32.79
N LEU A 170 -6.86 109.53 -33.95
CA LEU A 170 -6.61 110.96 -34.16
C LEU A 170 -7.18 111.55 -35.44
N GLU A 171 -7.45 110.74 -36.47
CA GLU A 171 -8.49 111.13 -37.46
C GLU A 171 -9.86 111.23 -36.76
N ARG A 172 -10.04 110.48 -35.66
CA ARG A 172 -11.11 110.68 -34.68
C ARG A 172 -11.26 112.13 -34.23
N GLN A 173 -10.21 112.95 -34.13
CA GLN A 173 -10.26 114.19 -33.35
C GLN A 173 -10.82 115.42 -34.11
N LEU A 174 -10.66 115.48 -35.44
CA LEU A 174 -11.26 116.54 -36.26
C LEU A 174 -12.64 116.14 -36.75
N LYS A 175 -12.81 114.84 -37.05
CA LYS A 175 -14.12 114.21 -37.17
C LYS A 175 -14.92 114.53 -35.89
N LYS A 176 -14.31 114.38 -34.70
CA LYS A 176 -14.89 114.67 -33.38
C LYS A 176 -15.65 115.95 -33.25
N THR A 177 -15.21 117.10 -33.77
CA THR A 177 -15.91 118.36 -33.50
C THR A 177 -17.12 118.58 -34.42
N THR A 178 -17.08 117.96 -35.61
CA THR A 178 -18.22 117.94 -36.54
C THR A 178 -19.18 116.79 -36.20
N GLU A 179 -18.63 115.68 -35.68
CA GLU A 179 -19.35 114.64 -34.96
C GLU A 179 -20.01 115.26 -33.73
N GLU A 180 -19.33 115.86 -32.76
CA GLU A 180 -19.88 116.51 -31.54
C GLU A 180 -21.07 117.45 -31.83
N LEU A 181 -21.09 118.18 -32.95
CA LEU A 181 -22.25 118.99 -33.35
C LEU A 181 -23.39 118.15 -33.97
N ASN A 182 -23.06 117.19 -34.83
CA ASN A 182 -24.03 116.23 -35.36
C ASN A 182 -24.52 115.23 -34.30
N GLU A 183 -23.72 114.94 -33.27
CA GLU A 183 -23.97 114.17 -32.06
C GLU A 183 -24.79 115.01 -31.09
N ALA A 184 -24.61 116.33 -31.00
CA ALA A 184 -25.51 117.19 -30.24
C ALA A 184 -26.89 117.28 -30.90
N LEU A 185 -26.95 117.34 -32.24
CA LEU A 185 -28.22 117.30 -32.98
C LEU A 185 -28.84 115.90 -32.97
N ALA A 186 -28.05 114.84 -33.15
CA ALA A 186 -28.50 113.46 -33.05
C ALA A 186 -28.89 113.10 -31.62
N ALA A 187 -28.19 113.57 -30.58
CA ALA A 187 -28.58 113.39 -29.18
C ALA A 187 -29.82 114.21 -28.85
N LYS A 188 -30.03 115.39 -29.47
CA LYS A 188 -31.32 116.11 -29.35
C LYS A 188 -32.46 115.31 -30.00
N GLU A 189 -32.22 114.72 -31.17
CA GLU A 189 -33.20 113.89 -31.87
C GLU A 189 -33.43 112.55 -31.16
N GLU A 190 -32.39 111.94 -30.58
CA GLU A 190 -32.40 110.74 -29.75
C GLU A 190 -33.09 111.02 -28.41
N ILE A 191 -32.88 112.19 -27.79
CA ILE A 191 -33.65 112.63 -26.61
C ILE A 191 -35.12 112.87 -27.00
N ALA A 192 -35.41 113.42 -28.18
CA ALA A 192 -36.78 113.58 -28.65
C ALA A 192 -37.47 112.23 -28.95
N GLN A 193 -36.75 111.31 -29.59
CA GLN A 193 -37.18 109.93 -29.83
C GLN A 193 -37.35 109.19 -28.51
N ARG A 194 -36.42 109.32 -27.57
CA ARG A 194 -36.48 108.70 -26.24
C ARG A 194 -37.59 109.30 -25.38
N CYS A 195 -37.87 110.60 -25.49
CA CYS A 195 -39.07 111.20 -24.90
C CYS A 195 -40.35 110.62 -25.53
N HIS A 196 -40.38 110.46 -26.86
CA HIS A 196 -41.52 109.85 -27.55
C HIS A 196 -41.69 108.35 -27.20
N GLU A 197 -40.60 107.60 -27.09
CA GLU A 197 -40.57 106.21 -26.63
C GLU A 197 -40.97 106.11 -25.16
N LEU A 198 -40.57 107.05 -24.31
CA LEU A 198 -41.02 107.13 -22.92
C LEU A 198 -42.50 107.50 -22.83
N ASP A 199 -43.01 108.40 -23.66
CA ASP A 199 -44.44 108.72 -23.73
C ASP A 199 -45.24 107.50 -24.24
N MET A 200 -44.71 106.77 -25.23
CA MET A 200 -45.28 105.50 -25.71
C MET A 200 -45.22 104.40 -24.64
N GLN A 201 -44.12 104.29 -23.89
CA GLN A 201 -43.99 103.36 -22.76
C GLN A 201 -44.93 103.74 -21.62
N VAL A 202 -45.11 105.02 -21.31
CA VAL A 202 -46.06 105.48 -20.30
C VAL A 202 -47.50 105.22 -20.75
N ALA A 203 -47.82 105.41 -22.02
CA ALA A 203 -49.12 105.04 -22.59
C ALA A 203 -49.35 103.52 -22.53
N ALA A 204 -48.36 102.72 -22.93
CA ALA A 204 -48.42 101.26 -22.85
C ALA A 204 -48.53 100.76 -21.40
N LEU A 205 -47.80 101.34 -20.45
CA LEU A 205 -47.90 101.05 -19.02
C LEU A 205 -49.23 101.52 -18.41
N GLN A 206 -49.87 102.56 -18.96
CA GLN A 206 -51.22 102.97 -18.58
C GLN A 206 -52.30 102.02 -19.14
N GLU A 207 -52.11 101.50 -20.35
CA GLU A 207 -52.95 100.46 -20.96
C GLU A 207 -52.76 99.10 -20.28
N GLU A 208 -51.53 98.74 -19.92
CA GLU A 208 -51.22 97.56 -19.12
C GLU A 208 -51.81 97.71 -17.72
N LYS A 209 -51.65 98.86 -17.06
CA LYS A 209 -52.27 99.12 -15.76
C LYS A 209 -53.80 99.06 -15.82
N SER A 210 -54.43 99.59 -16.86
CA SER A 210 -55.90 99.50 -17.00
C SER A 210 -56.36 98.08 -17.30
N SER A 211 -55.58 97.32 -18.08
CA SER A 211 -55.78 95.89 -18.35
C SER A 211 -55.63 95.04 -17.09
N LEU A 212 -54.57 95.26 -16.29
CA LEU A 212 -54.33 94.59 -15.01
C LEU A 212 -55.36 94.96 -13.94
N LEU A 213 -55.92 96.18 -13.99
CA LEU A 213 -57.06 96.57 -13.15
C LEU A 213 -58.36 95.87 -13.59
N ALA A 214 -58.61 95.76 -14.89
CA ALA A 214 -59.74 94.99 -15.42
C ALA A 214 -59.59 93.49 -15.11
N GLU A 215 -58.39 92.93 -15.22
CA GLU A 215 -58.09 91.56 -14.83
C GLU A 215 -58.23 91.36 -13.32
N ASN A 216 -57.76 92.29 -12.48
CA ASN A 216 -58.02 92.25 -11.03
C ASN A 216 -59.52 92.29 -10.71
N GLN A 217 -60.30 93.08 -11.43
CA GLN A 217 -61.76 93.10 -11.25
C GLN A 217 -62.37 91.75 -11.65
N ILE A 218 -61.96 91.16 -12.78
CA ILE A 218 -62.40 89.82 -13.21
C ILE A 218 -61.94 88.74 -12.22
N LEU A 219 -60.75 88.85 -11.63
CA LEU A 219 -60.25 87.92 -10.61
C LEU A 219 -61.00 88.07 -9.28
N MET A 220 -61.34 89.28 -8.84
CA MET A 220 -62.24 89.49 -7.70
C MET A 220 -63.65 88.97 -7.99
N ASP A 221 -64.20 89.19 -9.20
CA ASP A 221 -65.50 88.66 -9.58
C ASP A 221 -65.50 87.13 -9.66
N ARG A 222 -64.37 86.50 -10.04
CA ARG A 222 -64.16 85.05 -9.97
C ARG A 222 -63.98 84.54 -8.54
N LEU A 223 -63.33 85.30 -7.66
CA LEU A 223 -63.20 84.96 -6.24
C LEU A 223 -64.57 85.00 -5.54
N ASN A 224 -65.36 86.05 -5.79
CA ASN A 224 -66.74 86.17 -5.34
C ASN A 224 -67.66 85.07 -5.94
N GLN A 225 -67.32 84.50 -7.10
CA GLN A 225 -67.98 83.29 -7.64
C GLN A 225 -67.48 82.01 -6.96
N SER A 226 -66.24 81.96 -6.49
CA SER A 226 -65.70 80.79 -5.78
C SER A 226 -66.28 80.61 -4.38
N ASP A 227 -66.80 81.67 -3.75
CA ASP A 227 -67.64 81.57 -2.55
C ASP A 227 -68.91 80.71 -2.78
N SER A 228 -69.35 80.53 -4.03
CA SER A 228 -70.46 79.61 -4.37
C SER A 228 -70.06 78.13 -4.49
N ILE A 229 -68.79 77.79 -4.23
CA ILE A 229 -68.33 76.40 -4.09
C ILE A 229 -68.62 75.87 -2.67
N GLU A 230 -68.71 76.75 -1.66
CA GLU A 230 -69.06 76.37 -0.28
C GLU A 230 -70.54 75.95 -0.11
N ASP A 231 -71.44 76.30 -1.05
CA ASP A 231 -72.82 75.80 -1.08
C ASP A 231 -72.91 74.42 -1.75
N PRO A 232 -73.22 73.33 -1.03
CA PRO A 232 -73.32 71.98 -1.60
C PRO A 232 -74.41 71.83 -2.68
N ASN A 233 -75.41 72.72 -2.70
CA ASN A 233 -76.51 72.65 -3.66
C ASN A 233 -76.22 73.35 -4.99
N SER A 234 -75.22 74.25 -5.02
CA SER A 234 -74.71 74.92 -6.21
C SER A 234 -74.26 73.91 -7.28
N PRO A 235 -74.47 74.19 -8.59
CA PRO A 235 -73.89 73.36 -9.65
C PRO A 235 -72.36 73.23 -9.57
N ALA A 236 -71.67 74.24 -9.01
CA ALA A 236 -70.23 74.18 -8.75
C ALA A 236 -69.92 73.25 -7.55
N GLY A 237 -70.61 73.44 -6.42
CA GLY A 237 -70.46 72.61 -5.21
C GLY A 237 -70.73 71.12 -5.47
N ARG A 238 -71.78 70.76 -6.23
CA ARG A 238 -72.04 69.36 -6.61
C ARG A 238 -70.94 68.75 -7.47
N ARG A 239 -70.36 69.54 -8.38
CA ARG A 239 -69.26 69.10 -9.24
C ARG A 239 -67.97 68.93 -8.45
N HIS A 240 -67.74 69.80 -7.46
CA HIS A 240 -66.65 69.68 -6.51
C HIS A 240 -66.78 68.42 -5.64
N LEU A 241 -67.95 68.16 -5.05
CA LEU A 241 -68.26 66.93 -4.30
C LEU A 241 -68.09 65.65 -5.16
N GLN A 242 -68.48 65.70 -6.43
CA GLN A 242 -68.30 64.56 -7.34
C GLN A 242 -66.82 64.30 -7.63
N LEU A 243 -66.02 65.35 -7.86
CA LEU A 243 -64.57 65.24 -8.05
C LEU A 243 -63.85 64.80 -6.76
N GLN A 244 -64.31 65.25 -5.59
CA GLN A 244 -63.81 64.82 -4.29
C GLN A 244 -64.07 63.33 -4.06
N SER A 245 -65.30 62.85 -4.31
CA SER A 245 -65.61 61.42 -4.20
C SER A 245 -64.83 60.56 -5.21
N GLN A 246 -64.56 61.08 -6.41
CA GLN A 246 -63.66 60.41 -7.37
C GLN A 246 -62.20 60.39 -6.90
N LEU A 247 -61.71 61.46 -6.27
CA LEU A 247 -60.39 61.50 -5.64
C LEU A 247 -60.27 60.49 -4.49
N GLU A 248 -61.28 60.41 -3.63
CA GLU A 248 -61.33 59.44 -2.52
C GLU A 248 -61.36 57.99 -3.05
N GLN A 249 -62.15 57.70 -4.10
CA GLN A 249 -62.16 56.38 -4.75
C GLN A 249 -60.82 56.03 -5.39
N LEU A 250 -60.18 56.97 -6.10
CA LEU A 250 -58.86 56.75 -6.70
C LEU A 250 -57.77 56.60 -5.63
N GLN A 251 -57.88 57.27 -4.49
CA GLN A 251 -56.98 57.08 -3.34
C GLN A 251 -57.16 55.70 -2.71
N GLU A 252 -58.40 55.23 -2.50
CA GLU A 252 -58.67 53.89 -1.98
C GLU A 252 -58.20 52.80 -2.96
N GLU A 253 -58.42 52.97 -4.27
CA GLU A 253 -57.92 52.05 -5.30
C GLU A 253 -56.37 52.07 -5.36
N THR A 254 -55.74 53.23 -5.24
CA THR A 254 -54.27 53.34 -5.17
C THR A 254 -53.71 52.60 -3.96
N PHE A 255 -54.27 52.82 -2.76
CA PHE A 255 -53.85 52.12 -1.54
C PHE A 255 -54.03 50.60 -1.65
N ARG A 256 -55.14 50.16 -2.26
CA ARG A 256 -55.40 48.74 -2.51
C ARG A 256 -54.42 48.11 -3.50
N LEU A 257 -54.06 48.85 -4.56
CA LEU A 257 -53.05 48.42 -5.52
C LEU A 257 -51.65 48.40 -4.92
N GLU A 258 -51.31 49.34 -4.02
CA GLU A 258 -50.04 49.33 -3.29
C GLU A 258 -49.94 48.15 -2.32
N ALA A 259 -50.99 47.87 -1.55
CA ALA A 259 -51.05 46.67 -0.71
C ALA A 259 -50.86 45.38 -1.52
N ALA A 260 -51.57 45.24 -2.65
CA ALA A 260 -51.41 44.08 -3.54
C ALA A 260 -50.01 44.01 -4.17
N LYS A 261 -49.39 45.15 -4.50
CA LYS A 261 -48.01 45.22 -5.01
C LYS A 261 -47.01 44.74 -3.96
N ASP A 262 -47.19 45.10 -2.69
CA ASP A 262 -46.33 44.64 -1.60
C ASP A 262 -46.55 43.14 -1.28
N ASP A 263 -47.79 42.63 -1.33
CA ASP A 263 -48.07 41.19 -1.24
C ASP A 263 -47.38 40.40 -2.36
N PHE A 264 -47.45 40.88 -3.61
CA PHE A 264 -46.74 40.27 -4.73
C PHE A 264 -45.22 40.36 -4.59
N ARG A 265 -44.69 41.48 -4.07
CA ARG A 265 -43.26 41.64 -3.80
C ARG A 265 -42.77 40.62 -2.77
N ILE A 266 -43.49 40.47 -1.65
CA ILE A 266 -43.19 39.45 -0.63
C ILE A 266 -43.25 38.05 -1.23
N ARG A 267 -44.26 37.74 -2.07
CA ARG A 267 -44.33 36.40 -2.69
C ARG A 267 -43.21 36.15 -3.70
N CYS A 268 -42.70 37.17 -4.39
CA CYS A 268 -41.48 37.05 -5.20
C CYS A 268 -40.25 36.80 -4.32
N GLU A 269 -40.07 37.55 -3.23
CA GLU A 269 -38.95 37.35 -2.28
C GLU A 269 -38.99 35.96 -1.61
N GLU A 270 -40.18 35.39 -1.38
CA GLU A 270 -40.36 34.00 -0.92
C GLU A 270 -39.96 32.99 -2.00
N LEU A 271 -40.47 33.14 -3.22
CA LEU A 271 -40.18 32.24 -4.35
C LEU A 271 -38.70 32.28 -4.75
N GLU A 272 -38.02 33.41 -4.61
CA GLU A 272 -36.58 33.55 -4.81
C GLU A 272 -35.79 32.77 -3.75
N LYS A 273 -36.22 32.78 -2.48
CA LYS A 273 -35.62 31.96 -1.41
C LYS A 273 -35.86 30.47 -1.66
N GLU A 274 -37.10 30.07 -1.96
CA GLU A 274 -37.43 28.68 -2.33
C GLU A 274 -36.55 28.21 -3.52
N LEU A 275 -36.27 29.08 -4.50
CA LEU A 275 -35.38 28.79 -5.63
C LEU A 275 -33.89 28.67 -5.26
N ILE A 276 -33.42 29.43 -4.28
CA ILE A 276 -32.04 29.35 -3.78
C ILE A 276 -31.87 28.06 -2.97
N GLU A 277 -32.77 27.78 -2.02
CA GLU A 277 -32.75 26.55 -1.21
C GLU A 277 -32.81 25.29 -2.09
N LEU A 278 -33.65 25.29 -3.14
CA LEU A 278 -33.71 24.17 -4.09
C LEU A 278 -32.47 24.05 -4.99
N ARG A 279 -31.71 25.13 -5.22
CA ARG A 279 -30.42 25.05 -5.93
C ARG A 279 -29.33 24.49 -5.03
N GLU A 280 -29.24 24.98 -3.79
CA GLU A 280 -28.29 24.49 -2.78
C GLU A 280 -28.49 22.98 -2.55
N GLN A 281 -29.74 22.52 -2.35
CA GLN A 281 -30.04 21.09 -2.23
C GLN A 281 -29.66 20.27 -3.49
N ASN A 282 -29.75 20.85 -4.69
CA ASN A 282 -29.39 20.16 -5.93
C ASN A 282 -27.86 20.09 -6.11
N GLU A 283 -27.13 21.12 -5.67
CA GLU A 283 -25.67 21.13 -5.60
C GLU A 283 -25.15 20.11 -4.57
N GLU A 284 -25.78 20.02 -3.37
CA GLU A 284 -25.49 18.98 -2.37
C GLU A 284 -25.75 17.57 -2.91
N LEU A 285 -26.91 17.33 -3.54
CA LEU A 285 -27.23 16.05 -4.16
C LEU A 285 -26.27 15.68 -5.31
N THR A 286 -25.77 16.67 -6.05
CA THR A 286 -24.76 16.47 -7.10
C THR A 286 -23.40 16.10 -6.49
N SER A 287 -22.96 16.80 -5.43
CA SER A 287 -21.73 16.46 -4.69
C SER A 287 -21.79 15.04 -4.12
N LEU A 288 -22.92 14.65 -3.52
CA LEU A 288 -23.13 13.30 -2.99
C LEU A 288 -23.15 12.23 -4.10
N ALA A 289 -23.62 12.56 -5.30
CA ALA A 289 -23.58 11.66 -6.45
C ALA A 289 -22.14 11.45 -6.97
N ASP A 290 -21.34 12.52 -7.02
CA ASP A 290 -19.93 12.46 -7.40
C ASP A 290 -19.09 11.70 -6.34
N GLU A 291 -19.34 11.92 -5.05
CA GLU A 291 -18.75 11.14 -3.95
C GLU A 291 -19.13 9.65 -4.05
N ALA A 292 -20.40 9.33 -4.32
CA ALA A 292 -20.84 7.94 -4.50
C ALA A 292 -20.18 7.27 -5.72
N GLN A 293 -19.91 8.03 -6.78
CA GLN A 293 -19.23 7.52 -7.97
C GLN A 293 -17.72 7.34 -7.74
N THR A 294 -17.03 8.25 -7.06
CA THR A 294 -15.62 8.07 -6.69
C THR A 294 -15.40 6.89 -5.74
N LEU A 295 -16.24 6.75 -4.70
CA LEU A 295 -16.20 5.58 -3.80
C LEU A 295 -16.43 4.25 -4.53
N LYS A 296 -17.28 4.25 -5.56
CA LYS A 296 -17.52 3.08 -6.41
C LYS A 296 -16.30 2.72 -7.26
N ASP A 297 -15.64 3.72 -7.84
CA ASP A 297 -14.40 3.52 -8.60
C ASP A 297 -13.26 3.00 -7.70
N GLU A 298 -13.15 3.51 -6.47
CA GLU A 298 -12.24 2.96 -5.44
C GLU A 298 -12.58 1.51 -5.09
N MET A 299 -13.88 1.17 -4.91
CA MET A 299 -14.31 -0.21 -4.65
C MET A 299 -13.94 -1.16 -5.80
N ASP A 300 -14.02 -0.72 -7.06
CA ASP A 300 -13.66 -1.55 -8.21
C ASP A 300 -12.14 -1.70 -8.36
N VAL A 301 -11.34 -0.68 -8.01
CA VAL A 301 -9.88 -0.81 -7.86
C VAL A 301 -9.52 -1.81 -6.74
N LEU A 302 -10.20 -1.73 -5.59
CA LEU A 302 -10.00 -2.66 -4.48
C LEU A 302 -10.37 -4.09 -4.86
N ARG A 303 -11.49 -4.31 -5.56
CA ARG A 303 -11.87 -5.62 -6.13
C ARG A 303 -10.78 -6.17 -7.05
N HIS A 304 -10.28 -5.37 -7.98
CA HIS A 304 -9.22 -5.82 -8.89
C HIS A 304 -7.92 -6.17 -8.15
N SER A 305 -7.57 -5.42 -7.10
CA SER A 305 -6.43 -5.74 -6.25
C SER A 305 -6.64 -7.04 -5.45
N SER A 306 -7.85 -7.28 -4.94
CA SER A 306 -8.23 -8.52 -4.24
C SER A 306 -8.14 -9.74 -5.16
N ASP A 307 -8.66 -9.66 -6.39
CA ASP A 307 -8.52 -10.71 -7.41
C ASP A 307 -7.05 -11.01 -7.75
N LYS A 308 -6.20 -9.98 -7.74
CA LYS A 308 -4.75 -10.12 -7.94
C LYS A 308 -4.09 -10.80 -6.74
N VAL A 309 -4.49 -10.47 -5.51
CA VAL A 309 -4.02 -11.16 -4.30
C VAL A 309 -4.40 -12.63 -4.33
N GLY A 310 -5.67 -12.98 -4.59
CA GLY A 310 -6.10 -14.38 -4.67
C GLY A 310 -5.36 -15.20 -5.73
N LYS A 311 -5.00 -14.60 -6.87
CA LYS A 311 -4.13 -15.23 -7.89
C LYS A 311 -2.71 -15.46 -7.37
N LEU A 312 -2.14 -14.51 -6.64
CA LEU A 312 -0.81 -14.65 -6.03
C LEU A 312 -0.80 -15.70 -4.91
N GLU A 313 -1.83 -15.73 -4.07
CA GLU A 313 -2.02 -16.76 -3.03
C GLU A 313 -2.11 -18.17 -3.65
N GLY A 314 -2.87 -18.34 -4.73
CA GLY A 314 -2.93 -19.61 -5.47
C GLY A 314 -1.57 -20.04 -6.03
N ILE A 315 -0.77 -19.10 -6.54
CA ILE A 315 0.61 -19.36 -7.00
C ILE A 315 1.52 -19.75 -5.82
N VAL A 316 1.42 -19.06 -4.69
CA VAL A 316 2.18 -19.38 -3.47
C VAL A 316 1.84 -20.79 -2.96
N GLU A 317 0.57 -21.18 -2.97
CA GLU A 317 0.15 -22.52 -2.54
C GLU A 317 0.70 -23.63 -3.45
N VAL A 318 0.72 -23.40 -4.77
CA VAL A 318 1.38 -24.30 -5.73
C VAL A 318 2.90 -24.40 -5.46
N TYR A 319 3.56 -23.30 -5.06
CA TYR A 319 4.98 -23.35 -4.69
C TYR A 319 5.24 -24.02 -3.33
N LYS A 320 4.37 -23.87 -2.33
CA LYS A 320 4.45 -24.63 -1.08
C LYS A 320 4.38 -26.14 -1.34
N LYS A 321 3.39 -26.59 -2.11
CA LYS A 321 3.27 -28.00 -2.48
C LYS A 321 4.52 -28.54 -3.19
N LYS A 322 5.10 -27.77 -4.11
CA LYS A 322 6.38 -28.13 -4.76
C LYS A 322 7.56 -28.21 -3.78
N LEU A 323 7.57 -27.40 -2.71
CA LEU A 323 8.58 -27.47 -1.65
C LEU A 323 8.39 -28.71 -0.76
N GLU A 324 7.13 -29.09 -0.48
CA GLU A 324 6.80 -30.35 0.21
C GLU A 324 7.24 -31.56 -0.62
N ASP A 325 6.89 -31.61 -1.91
CA ASP A 325 7.32 -32.64 -2.87
C ASP A 325 8.87 -32.75 -2.93
N LEU A 326 9.58 -31.62 -2.92
CA LEU A 326 11.05 -31.58 -2.85
C LEU A 326 11.60 -32.08 -1.50
N GLY A 327 10.88 -31.82 -0.40
CA GLY A 327 11.20 -32.36 0.92
C GLY A 327 11.06 -33.88 0.98
N ASP A 328 9.98 -34.41 0.40
CA ASP A 328 9.73 -35.84 0.28
C ASP A 328 10.79 -36.52 -0.59
N LEU A 329 11.13 -35.93 -1.74
CA LEU A 329 12.20 -36.44 -2.59
C LEU A 329 13.57 -36.45 -1.88
N ARG A 330 13.90 -35.41 -1.10
CA ARG A 330 15.12 -35.39 -0.26
C ARG A 330 15.13 -36.50 0.79
N ARG A 331 13.99 -36.79 1.44
CA ARG A 331 13.89 -37.92 2.39
C ARG A 331 14.04 -39.26 1.68
N GLN A 332 13.47 -39.43 0.48
CA GLN A 332 13.66 -40.64 -0.33
C GLN A 332 15.12 -40.83 -0.75
N VAL A 333 15.81 -39.78 -1.19
CA VAL A 333 17.25 -39.82 -1.50
C VAL A 333 18.06 -40.27 -0.28
N LYS A 334 17.84 -39.65 0.90
CA LYS A 334 18.54 -40.04 2.14
C LYS A 334 18.29 -41.51 2.51
N LEU A 335 17.06 -42.01 2.39
CA LEU A 335 16.74 -43.42 2.62
C LEU A 335 17.40 -44.37 1.61
N LEU A 336 17.61 -43.94 0.37
CA LEU A 336 18.34 -44.70 -0.64
C LEU A 336 19.85 -44.70 -0.37
N GLU A 337 20.40 -43.56 0.06
CA GLU A 337 21.80 -43.44 0.50
C GLU A 337 22.08 -44.34 1.71
N GLU A 338 21.25 -44.29 2.76
CA GLU A 338 21.35 -45.15 3.94
C GLU A 338 21.28 -46.65 3.58
N LYS A 339 20.37 -47.05 2.67
CA LYS A 339 20.31 -48.42 2.15
C LYS A 339 21.55 -48.81 1.36
N ASN A 340 22.09 -47.90 0.55
CA ASN A 340 23.30 -48.18 -0.25
C ASN A 340 24.54 -48.34 0.65
N THR A 341 24.68 -47.51 1.68
CA THR A 341 25.71 -47.67 2.72
C THR A 341 25.57 -49.02 3.44
N MET A 342 24.35 -49.40 3.85
CA MET A 342 24.09 -50.70 4.48
C MET A 342 24.42 -51.88 3.54
N HIS A 343 24.13 -51.77 2.24
CA HIS A 343 24.53 -52.77 1.25
C HIS A 343 26.06 -52.83 1.06
N MET A 344 26.75 -51.69 1.11
CA MET A 344 28.21 -51.61 1.05
C MET A 344 28.86 -52.28 2.29
N GLU A 345 28.41 -51.92 3.49
CA GLU A 345 28.86 -52.53 4.76
C GLU A 345 28.64 -54.05 4.76
N ASN A 346 27.46 -54.51 4.34
CA ASN A 346 27.17 -55.94 4.23
C ASN A 346 28.05 -56.63 3.17
N THR A 347 28.40 -55.95 2.07
CA THR A 347 29.32 -56.48 1.05
C THR A 347 30.73 -56.63 1.63
N VAL A 348 31.25 -55.62 2.33
CA VAL A 348 32.56 -55.68 3.01
C VAL A 348 32.59 -56.80 4.06
N ASN A 349 31.54 -56.95 4.88
CA ASN A 349 31.44 -58.04 5.85
C ASN A 349 31.46 -59.43 5.17
N LEU A 350 30.77 -59.59 4.04
CA LEU A 350 30.79 -60.83 3.26
C LEU A 350 32.15 -61.09 2.60
N GLU A 351 32.87 -60.05 2.16
CA GLU A 351 34.25 -60.17 1.66
C GLU A 351 35.23 -60.58 2.78
N GLU A 352 35.07 -60.07 3.99
CA GLU A 352 35.85 -60.49 5.16
C GLU A 352 35.59 -61.95 5.54
N GLU A 353 34.32 -62.36 5.60
CA GLU A 353 33.97 -63.77 5.86
C GLU A 353 34.48 -64.70 4.75
N LEU A 354 34.41 -64.27 3.48
CA LEU A 354 35.01 -65.00 2.36
C LEU A 354 36.55 -65.09 2.51
N ARG A 355 37.21 -64.04 3.00
CA ARG A 355 38.66 -64.03 3.28
C ARG A 355 39.01 -65.01 4.40
N LYS A 356 38.23 -65.03 5.50
CA LYS A 356 38.37 -65.98 6.61
C LYS A 356 38.16 -67.42 6.14
N ALA A 357 37.11 -67.67 5.36
CA ALA A 357 36.80 -68.99 4.78
C ALA A 357 37.92 -69.47 3.84
N ASN A 358 38.48 -68.58 3.02
CA ASN A 358 39.62 -68.91 2.14
C ASN A 358 40.90 -69.20 2.94
N ALA A 359 41.17 -68.48 4.03
CA ALA A 359 42.30 -68.76 4.93
C ALA A 359 42.14 -70.13 5.62
N ALA A 360 40.95 -70.43 6.15
CA ALA A 360 40.63 -71.74 6.73
C ALA A 360 40.74 -72.87 5.68
N ARG A 361 40.30 -72.64 4.43
CA ARG A 361 40.46 -73.58 3.32
C ARG A 361 41.94 -73.84 2.98
N ALA A 362 42.79 -72.81 3.01
CA ALA A 362 44.23 -72.96 2.81
C ALA A 362 44.88 -73.79 3.93
N GLN A 363 44.50 -73.55 5.20
CA GLN A 363 44.93 -74.37 6.33
C GLN A 363 44.48 -75.83 6.18
N LEU A 364 43.22 -76.07 5.82
CA LEU A 364 42.69 -77.41 5.56
C LEU A 364 43.44 -78.14 4.44
N GLU A 365 43.89 -77.42 3.41
CA GLU A 365 44.73 -77.99 2.34
C GLU A 365 46.17 -78.31 2.82
N THR A 366 46.75 -77.49 3.71
CA THR A 366 48.03 -77.85 4.35
C THR A 366 47.91 -79.08 5.27
N TYR A 367 46.82 -79.18 6.05
CA TYR A 367 46.57 -80.38 6.87
C TYR A 367 46.33 -81.63 6.01
N LYS A 368 45.61 -81.54 4.89
CA LYS A 368 45.49 -82.64 3.92
C LYS A 368 46.85 -83.13 3.42
N ARG A 369 47.75 -82.20 3.05
CA ARG A 369 49.11 -82.56 2.61
C ARG A 369 49.90 -83.25 3.72
N GLN A 370 49.83 -82.74 4.96
CA GLN A 370 50.45 -83.38 6.12
C GLN A 370 49.89 -84.79 6.38
N VAL A 371 48.56 -84.99 6.26
CA VAL A 371 47.93 -86.31 6.39
C VAL A 371 48.44 -87.27 5.31
N VAL A 372 48.54 -86.84 4.05
CA VAL A 372 49.10 -87.67 2.96
C VAL A 372 50.57 -87.98 3.19
N GLU A 373 51.37 -87.02 3.68
CA GLU A 373 52.77 -87.26 4.01
C GLU A 373 52.93 -88.25 5.17
N LEU A 374 52.13 -88.12 6.23
CA LEU A 374 52.11 -89.07 7.35
C LEU A 374 51.63 -90.46 6.91
N GLN A 375 50.64 -90.56 6.01
CA GLN A 375 50.21 -91.83 5.41
C GLN A 375 51.33 -92.48 4.58
N ASN A 376 52.08 -91.70 3.80
CA ASN A 376 53.25 -92.18 3.06
C ASN A 376 54.34 -92.67 4.01
N ARG A 377 54.70 -91.90 5.04
CA ARG A 377 55.66 -92.31 6.08
C ARG A 377 55.20 -93.58 6.80
N LEU A 378 53.92 -93.69 7.15
CA LEU A 378 53.36 -94.90 7.77
C LEU A 378 53.44 -96.12 6.83
N SER A 379 53.17 -95.93 5.54
CA SER A 379 53.36 -96.96 4.50
C SER A 379 54.83 -97.38 4.34
N GLU A 380 55.78 -96.44 4.45
CA GLU A 380 57.20 -96.74 4.45
C GLU A 380 57.66 -97.50 5.69
N GLU A 381 57.23 -97.08 6.89
CA GLU A 381 57.53 -97.80 8.14
C GLU A 381 56.87 -99.18 8.18
N SER A 382 55.64 -99.34 7.67
CA SER A 382 55.00 -100.65 7.49
C SER A 382 55.85 -101.54 6.57
N LYS A 383 56.28 -101.04 5.41
CA LYS A 383 57.17 -101.80 4.49
C LYS A 383 58.53 -102.12 5.10
N LYS A 384 59.06 -101.30 6.02
CA LYS A 384 60.26 -101.62 6.80
C LYS A 384 59.98 -102.72 7.83
N ALA A 385 58.87 -102.63 8.55
CA ALA A 385 58.43 -103.67 9.48
C ALA A 385 58.25 -105.02 8.78
N ASP A 386 57.55 -105.06 7.64
CA ASP A 386 57.35 -106.27 6.83
C ASP A 386 58.69 -106.90 6.41
N LYS A 387 59.67 -106.08 6.00
CA LYS A 387 61.03 -106.54 5.66
C LYS A 387 61.75 -107.12 6.87
N MET A 388 61.70 -106.44 8.01
CA MET A 388 62.33 -106.92 9.25
C MET A 388 61.65 -108.19 9.77
N GLU A 389 60.34 -108.34 9.60
CA GLU A 389 59.61 -109.57 9.94
C GLU A 389 60.01 -110.73 9.00
N PHE A 390 60.18 -110.47 7.70
CA PHE A 390 60.70 -111.47 6.76
C PHE A 390 62.15 -111.89 7.09
N GLU A 391 63.03 -110.93 7.39
CA GLU A 391 64.40 -111.22 7.80
C GLU A 391 64.45 -111.99 9.13
N TYR A 392 63.59 -111.63 10.09
CA TYR A 392 63.42 -112.35 11.35
C TYR A 392 62.92 -113.78 11.11
N LYS A 393 61.92 -114.01 10.26
CA LYS A 393 61.44 -115.35 9.88
C LYS A 393 62.56 -116.17 9.26
N ARG A 394 63.29 -115.63 8.28
CA ARG A 394 64.45 -116.29 7.65
C ARG A 394 65.56 -116.63 8.64
N LEU A 395 65.86 -115.71 9.58
CA LEU A 395 66.85 -115.96 10.64
C LEU A 395 66.36 -117.03 11.62
N LYS A 396 65.07 -117.00 11.99
CA LYS A 396 64.45 -118.01 12.84
C LYS A 396 64.46 -119.39 12.19
N GLU A 397 64.08 -119.50 10.92
CA GLU A 397 64.19 -120.75 10.15
C GLU A 397 65.63 -121.28 10.13
N LYS A 398 66.63 -120.40 9.94
CA LYS A 398 68.04 -120.78 10.00
C LYS A 398 68.48 -121.23 11.39
N VAL A 399 67.98 -120.61 12.46
CA VAL A 399 68.19 -121.05 13.84
C VAL A 399 67.53 -122.40 14.08
N ASP A 400 66.31 -122.61 13.60
CA ASP A 400 65.57 -123.88 13.72
C ASP A 400 66.25 -125.01 12.94
N THR A 401 66.84 -124.74 11.75
CA THR A 401 67.66 -125.74 11.03
C THR A 401 68.95 -126.06 11.77
N LEU A 402 69.67 -125.04 12.28
CA LEU A 402 70.89 -125.26 13.07
C LEU A 402 70.60 -125.97 14.40
N GLN A 403 69.43 -125.74 15.00
CA GLN A 403 69.00 -126.43 16.21
C GLN A 403 68.63 -127.89 15.90
N LYS A 404 67.98 -128.18 14.77
CA LYS A 404 67.77 -129.56 14.28
C LYS A 404 69.08 -130.28 13.95
N GLU A 405 70.04 -129.62 13.32
CA GLU A 405 71.39 -130.18 13.06
C GLU A 405 72.13 -130.45 14.37
N LYS A 406 72.10 -129.50 15.31
CA LYS A 406 72.67 -129.66 16.66
C LYS A 406 72.03 -130.81 17.43
N ASP A 407 70.71 -130.97 17.36
CA ASP A 407 70.01 -132.06 18.03
C ASP A 407 70.26 -133.41 17.32
N ARG A 408 70.38 -133.43 15.99
CA ARG A 408 70.87 -134.60 15.25
C ARG A 408 72.29 -134.97 15.67
N LEU A 409 73.23 -134.03 15.69
CA LEU A 409 74.60 -134.26 16.15
C LEU A 409 74.64 -134.68 17.63
N ARG A 410 73.71 -134.19 18.46
CA ARG A 410 73.54 -134.68 19.83
C ARG A 410 73.10 -136.14 19.85
N THR A 411 72.12 -136.54 19.03
CA THR A 411 71.69 -137.94 18.94
C THR A 411 72.77 -138.85 18.35
N GLU A 412 73.51 -138.42 17.33
CA GLU A 412 74.65 -139.17 16.78
C GLU A 412 75.75 -139.33 17.85
N ARG A 413 76.05 -138.27 18.61
CA ARG A 413 76.98 -138.33 19.75
C ARG A 413 76.48 -139.20 20.89
N ASP A 414 75.17 -139.25 21.14
CA ASP A 414 74.59 -140.13 22.17
C ASP A 414 74.56 -141.60 21.72
N SER A 415 74.24 -141.90 20.46
CA SER A 415 74.40 -143.26 19.93
C SER A 415 75.87 -143.71 19.88
N LEU A 416 76.80 -142.79 19.60
CA LEU A 416 78.23 -143.11 19.69
C LEU A 416 78.67 -143.37 21.13
N LYS A 417 78.14 -142.63 22.12
CA LYS A 417 78.36 -142.95 23.54
C LYS A 417 77.80 -144.32 23.90
N GLU A 418 76.58 -144.63 23.46
CA GLU A 418 75.94 -145.93 23.66
C GLU A 418 76.80 -147.06 23.06
N THR A 419 77.26 -146.95 21.81
CA THR A 419 78.19 -147.95 21.23
C THR A 419 79.54 -148.04 21.97
N ILE A 420 80.05 -146.95 22.56
CA ILE A 420 81.25 -146.98 23.40
C ILE A 420 80.96 -147.69 24.73
N GLU A 421 79.76 -147.55 25.29
CA GLU A 421 79.31 -148.21 26.52
C GLU A 421 78.98 -149.70 26.28
N GLU A 422 78.44 -150.06 25.10
CA GLU A 422 78.32 -151.44 24.62
C GLU A 422 79.69 -152.09 24.41
N LEU A 423 80.62 -151.41 23.74
CA LEU A 423 82.00 -151.89 23.56
C LEU A 423 82.72 -152.05 24.91
N ARG A 424 82.49 -151.15 25.87
CA ARG A 424 82.95 -151.33 27.25
C ARG A 424 82.30 -152.53 27.93
N CYS A 425 81.00 -152.79 27.73
CA CYS A 425 80.34 -153.98 28.27
C CYS A 425 80.88 -155.29 27.67
N VAL A 426 81.20 -155.31 26.37
CA VAL A 426 81.86 -156.43 25.70
C VAL A 426 83.29 -156.63 26.24
N GLN A 427 84.04 -155.55 26.46
CA GLN A 427 85.38 -155.59 27.03
C GLN A 427 85.38 -156.04 28.51
N VAL A 428 84.31 -155.71 29.27
CA VAL A 428 84.09 -156.17 30.66
C VAL A 428 83.60 -157.63 30.73
N HIS A 429 83.04 -158.19 29.66
CA HIS A 429 82.59 -159.60 29.61
C HIS A 429 83.71 -160.62 29.31
N GLN A 430 84.92 -160.18 28.95
CA GLN A 430 86.01 -161.10 28.56
C GLN A 430 87.13 -161.21 29.60
N ASP A 431 87.34 -160.21 30.45
CA ASP A 431 88.44 -160.16 31.44
C ASP A 431 87.96 -160.01 32.91
N GLN A 432 87.29 -161.04 33.44
CA GLN A 432 87.38 -161.38 34.88
C GLN A 432 86.74 -162.73 35.26
N LEU A 433 87.59 -163.73 35.47
CA LEU A 433 87.31 -164.88 36.33
C LEU A 433 88.42 -165.10 37.37
N THR A 434 88.88 -164.00 38.01
CA THR A 434 89.79 -164.04 39.17
C THR A 434 89.63 -162.83 40.10
N ALA A 435 89.04 -163.08 41.27
CA ALA A 435 89.25 -162.47 42.59
C ALA A 435 89.27 -160.93 42.82
N GLY A 436 88.36 -160.45 43.69
CA GLY A 436 88.81 -159.86 44.97
C GLY A 436 88.34 -158.45 45.42
N LEU A 437 87.33 -158.43 46.32
CA LEU A 437 87.23 -157.57 47.53
C LEU A 437 87.02 -156.02 47.51
N THR A 438 85.76 -155.61 47.76
CA THR A 438 85.34 -154.52 48.72
C THR A 438 85.53 -153.01 48.30
N PRO A 439 85.08 -151.97 49.06
CA PRO A 439 83.85 -151.21 48.71
C PRO A 439 83.94 -149.65 48.83
N LEU A 440 82.79 -148.94 48.73
CA LEU A 440 82.39 -147.64 49.38
C LEU A 440 82.00 -146.41 48.50
N THR A 441 80.94 -145.71 48.97
CA THR A 441 80.62 -144.25 48.90
C THR A 441 80.31 -143.59 47.53
N SER A 442 79.45 -142.56 47.40
CA SER A 442 78.69 -141.69 48.35
C SER A 442 77.46 -141.06 47.61
N GLN A 443 76.24 -140.99 48.18
CA GLN A 443 75.68 -140.01 49.16
C GLN A 443 75.41 -138.62 48.52
N GLU A 444 74.20 -138.00 48.42
CA GLU A 444 73.15 -137.59 49.41
C GLU A 444 73.55 -136.32 50.24
N THR A 445 72.70 -135.33 50.58
CA THR A 445 71.22 -135.20 50.47
C THR A 445 70.69 -133.73 50.59
N SER A 446 69.44 -133.50 50.12
CA SER A 446 68.32 -132.74 50.75
C SER A 446 68.24 -131.20 50.92
N ASP A 447 66.99 -130.73 50.98
CA ASP A 447 66.50 -129.42 51.46
C ASP A 447 66.84 -129.09 52.93
N SER A 448 66.72 -127.79 53.27
CA SER A 448 65.82 -127.27 54.33
C SER A 448 66.41 -126.24 55.31
N LEU A 449 65.94 -124.99 55.16
CA LEU A 449 65.42 -124.10 56.22
C LEU A 449 66.27 -123.74 57.47
N ALA A 450 66.87 -122.54 57.45
CA ALA A 450 66.99 -121.54 58.54
C ALA A 450 67.92 -120.42 58.03
N ALA A 451 67.45 -119.19 57.82
CA ALA A 451 67.38 -118.12 58.83
C ALA A 451 68.77 -117.67 59.35
N GLU A 452 69.00 -116.36 59.26
CA GLU A 452 70.10 -115.61 59.89
C GLU A 452 71.53 -115.76 59.30
N ILE A 453 71.78 -115.02 58.20
CA ILE A 453 72.93 -114.09 58.01
C ILE A 453 72.59 -113.22 56.78
N VAL A 454 72.54 -111.90 56.93
CA VAL A 454 72.34 -110.97 55.80
C VAL A 454 73.67 -110.80 55.06
N THR A 455 73.80 -111.46 53.91
CA THR A 455 75.00 -111.38 53.07
C THR A 455 75.09 -110.02 52.32
N PRO A 456 76.28 -109.64 51.83
CA PRO A 456 76.49 -108.35 51.14
C PRO A 456 75.58 -108.12 49.92
N GLU A 457 75.20 -109.17 49.18
CA GLU A 457 74.41 -109.07 47.96
C GLU A 457 72.98 -108.55 48.23
N ILE A 458 72.41 -108.85 49.40
CA ILE A 458 71.08 -108.36 49.79
C ILE A 458 71.13 -106.86 50.13
N LYS A 459 72.22 -106.40 50.76
CA LYS A 459 72.43 -104.95 51.01
C LYS A 459 72.59 -104.18 49.71
N GLU A 460 73.33 -104.72 48.73
CA GLU A 460 73.45 -104.08 47.42
C GLU A 460 72.10 -103.97 46.70
N LYS A 461 71.31 -105.04 46.70
CA LYS A 461 69.98 -105.05 46.07
C LYS A 461 68.99 -104.09 46.75
N LEU A 462 69.06 -103.98 48.07
CA LEU A 462 68.28 -102.99 48.84
C LEU A 462 68.69 -101.55 48.49
N ILE A 463 70.00 -101.26 48.40
CA ILE A 463 70.52 -99.93 48.04
C ILE A 463 70.10 -99.55 46.61
N ARG A 464 70.17 -100.49 45.65
CA ARG A 464 69.69 -100.26 44.28
C ARG A 464 68.18 -99.95 44.25
N LEU A 465 67.35 -100.72 44.95
CA LEU A 465 65.89 -100.48 45.03
C LEU A 465 65.53 -99.19 45.79
N GLN A 466 66.31 -98.79 46.79
CA GLN A 466 66.16 -97.49 47.46
C GLN A 466 66.57 -96.33 46.55
N HIS A 467 67.63 -96.50 45.75
CA HIS A 467 68.03 -95.50 44.75
C HIS A 467 66.98 -95.37 43.63
N GLU A 468 66.47 -96.50 43.12
CA GLU A 468 65.41 -96.53 42.11
C GLU A 468 64.12 -95.88 42.63
N ASN A 469 63.65 -96.21 43.83
CA ASN A 469 62.51 -95.51 44.45
C ASN A 469 62.77 -94.01 44.63
N LYS A 470 63.98 -93.60 45.01
CA LYS A 470 64.34 -92.19 45.14
C LYS A 470 64.31 -91.48 43.78
N MET A 471 64.80 -92.10 42.72
CA MET A 471 64.78 -91.55 41.36
C MET A 471 63.36 -91.49 40.78
N LEU A 472 62.54 -92.53 40.99
CA LEU A 472 61.12 -92.53 40.60
C LEU A 472 60.36 -91.42 41.32
N LYS A 473 60.61 -91.22 42.62
CA LYS A 473 59.99 -90.14 43.39
C LYS A 473 60.39 -88.76 42.88
N ILE A 474 61.67 -88.54 42.57
CA ILE A 474 62.16 -87.27 42.00
C ILE A 474 61.54 -87.00 40.62
N ASN A 475 61.43 -88.02 39.76
CA ASN A 475 60.78 -87.87 38.45
C ASN A 475 59.28 -87.57 38.58
N GLN A 476 58.60 -88.16 39.55
CA GLN A 476 57.19 -87.89 39.83
C GLN A 476 57.00 -86.49 40.41
N GLU A 477 57.81 -86.08 41.39
CA GLU A 477 57.85 -84.71 41.92
C GLU A 477 58.17 -83.67 40.82
N GLY A 478 58.99 -84.02 39.82
CA GLY A 478 59.23 -83.21 38.62
C GLY A 478 58.00 -83.04 37.74
N SER A 479 57.34 -84.15 37.37
CA SER A 479 56.14 -84.12 36.53
C SER A 479 54.95 -83.42 37.21
N ASP A 480 54.78 -83.63 38.52
CA ASP A 480 53.76 -82.94 39.31
C ASP A 480 54.08 -81.43 39.42
N ASN A 481 55.34 -81.03 39.58
CA ASN A 481 55.74 -79.61 39.56
C ASN A 481 55.51 -78.94 38.19
N GLU A 482 55.82 -79.60 37.08
CA GLU A 482 55.51 -79.09 35.73
C GLU A 482 54.00 -78.89 35.54
N LYS A 483 53.20 -79.83 36.03
CA LYS A 483 51.73 -79.75 35.99
C LYS A 483 51.18 -78.64 36.89
N ILE A 484 51.77 -78.42 38.07
CA ILE A 484 51.42 -77.31 38.97
C ILE A 484 51.76 -75.97 38.32
N ALA A 485 52.95 -75.83 37.72
CA ALA A 485 53.37 -74.61 37.02
C ALA A 485 52.45 -74.28 35.84
N LEU A 486 52.05 -75.28 35.04
CA LEU A 486 51.09 -75.09 33.96
C LEU A 486 49.71 -74.66 34.48
N LEU A 487 49.22 -75.26 35.56
CA LEU A 487 47.95 -74.88 36.18
C LEU A 487 48.00 -73.47 36.80
N GLN A 488 49.14 -73.05 37.36
CA GLN A 488 49.36 -71.69 37.86
C GLN A 488 49.33 -70.68 36.71
N SER A 489 50.06 -70.93 35.61
CA SER A 489 50.04 -70.06 34.42
C SER A 489 48.63 -69.93 33.81
N LEU A 490 47.88 -71.03 33.68
CA LEU A 490 46.50 -70.99 33.20
C LEU A 490 45.55 -70.24 34.14
N LEU A 491 45.78 -70.33 35.46
CA LEU A 491 45.01 -69.58 36.46
C LEU A 491 45.34 -68.08 36.44
N GLU A 492 46.60 -67.71 36.22
CA GLU A 492 47.03 -66.31 36.05
C GLU A 492 46.46 -65.70 34.79
N ASP A 493 46.51 -66.40 33.64
CA ASP A 493 45.88 -65.94 32.39
C ASP A 493 44.35 -65.81 32.52
N ALA A 494 43.69 -66.75 33.19
CA ALA A 494 42.25 -66.67 33.46
C ALA A 494 41.89 -65.49 34.38
N ASN A 495 42.68 -65.25 35.43
CA ASN A 495 42.48 -64.11 36.33
C ASN A 495 42.77 -62.77 35.65
N ARG A 496 43.80 -62.71 34.80
CA ARG A 496 44.10 -61.52 33.99
C ARG A 496 42.94 -61.21 33.04
N ARG A 497 42.46 -62.21 32.28
CA ARG A 497 41.34 -62.02 31.35
C ARG A 497 40.04 -61.68 32.06
N LYS A 498 39.83 -62.20 33.27
CA LYS A 498 38.73 -61.78 34.15
C LYS A 498 38.87 -60.30 34.54
N SER A 499 40.05 -59.86 34.98
CA SER A 499 40.29 -58.46 35.34
C SER A 499 40.12 -57.52 34.14
N GLU A 500 40.56 -57.91 32.95
CA GLU A 500 40.35 -57.17 31.70
C GLU A 500 38.84 -56.98 31.44
N LEU A 501 38.07 -58.08 31.46
CA LEU A 501 36.60 -58.04 31.29
C LEU A 501 35.88 -57.24 32.39
N GLU A 502 36.32 -57.29 33.65
CA GLU A 502 35.77 -56.48 34.74
C GLU A 502 36.03 -54.97 34.50
N THR A 503 37.20 -54.60 33.98
CA THR A 503 37.48 -53.20 33.61
C THR A 503 36.67 -52.73 32.40
N GLU A 504 36.52 -53.56 31.37
CA GLU A 504 35.68 -53.27 30.20
C GLU A 504 34.21 -53.12 30.60
N ASN A 505 33.69 -54.01 31.45
CA ASN A 505 32.32 -53.94 31.95
C ASN A 505 32.07 -52.67 32.77
N ARG A 506 33.04 -52.26 33.62
CA ARG A 506 32.96 -51.01 34.37
C ARG A 506 32.92 -49.78 33.46
N LEU A 507 33.76 -49.75 32.41
CA LEU A 507 33.78 -48.67 31.43
C LEU A 507 32.50 -48.63 30.58
N ALA A 508 31.98 -49.79 30.17
CA ALA A 508 30.71 -49.91 29.46
C ALA A 508 29.54 -49.40 30.31
N ASN A 509 29.46 -49.76 31.60
CA ASN A 509 28.42 -49.27 32.50
C ASN A 509 28.52 -47.75 32.73
N GLN A 510 29.74 -47.20 32.85
CA GLN A 510 29.92 -45.75 32.91
C GLN A 510 29.42 -45.08 31.62
N ARG A 511 29.73 -45.66 30.45
CA ARG A 511 29.27 -45.13 29.16
C ARG A 511 27.75 -45.19 29.00
N VAL A 512 27.11 -46.23 29.53
CA VAL A 512 25.64 -46.36 29.57
C VAL A 512 25.03 -45.27 30.45
N LEU A 513 25.60 -44.99 31.63
CA LEU A 513 25.14 -43.91 32.52
C LEU A 513 25.32 -42.52 31.89
N GLU A 514 26.45 -42.27 31.21
CA GLU A 514 26.68 -41.03 30.45
C GLU A 514 25.62 -40.82 29.35
N ILE A 515 25.32 -41.87 28.59
CA ILE A 515 24.30 -41.83 27.53
C ILE A 515 22.89 -41.67 28.12
N GLN A 516 22.57 -42.35 29.22
CA GLN A 516 21.28 -42.20 29.91
C GLN A 516 21.08 -40.76 30.40
N SER A 517 22.09 -40.16 31.04
CA SER A 517 22.04 -38.75 31.47
C SER A 517 21.81 -37.79 30.29
N GLN A 518 22.49 -38.01 29.16
CA GLN A 518 22.30 -37.19 27.96
C GLN A 518 20.89 -37.36 27.35
N VAL A 519 20.34 -38.57 27.38
CA VAL A 519 18.97 -38.84 26.91
C VAL A 519 17.94 -38.18 27.83
N GLU A 520 18.12 -38.25 29.15
CA GLU A 520 17.24 -37.57 30.12
C GLU A 520 17.29 -36.04 29.98
N GLU A 521 18.48 -35.45 29.81
CA GLU A 521 18.63 -34.01 29.55
C GLU A 521 17.95 -33.58 28.23
N LEU A 522 18.13 -34.34 27.15
CA LEU A 522 17.49 -34.07 25.86
C LEU A 522 15.97 -34.25 25.91
N GLN A 523 15.46 -35.28 26.61
CA GLN A 523 14.03 -35.49 26.82
C GLN A 523 13.42 -34.33 27.61
N LYS A 524 14.09 -33.89 28.69
CA LYS A 524 13.64 -32.76 29.50
C LYS A 524 13.65 -31.45 28.70
N ALA A 525 14.72 -31.18 27.94
CA ALA A 525 14.79 -30.01 27.07
C ALA A 525 13.68 -30.00 26.01
N LEU A 526 13.36 -31.16 25.42
CA LEU A 526 12.28 -31.32 24.44
C LEU A 526 10.89 -31.11 25.09
N GLN A 527 10.68 -31.59 26.31
CA GLN A 527 9.43 -31.41 27.07
C GLN A 527 9.24 -29.95 27.53
N ASP A 528 10.31 -29.29 27.99
CA ASP A 528 10.31 -27.86 28.34
C ASP A 528 10.09 -26.97 27.09
N GLN A 529 10.57 -27.39 25.92
CA GLN A 529 10.33 -26.69 24.65
C GLN A 529 8.89 -26.91 24.13
N GLY A 530 8.36 -28.13 24.25
CA GLY A 530 6.99 -28.48 23.87
C GLY A 530 5.95 -27.71 24.70
N SER A 531 6.08 -27.77 26.03
CA SER A 531 5.17 -27.05 26.94
C SER A 531 5.16 -25.54 26.70
N ARG A 532 6.33 -24.91 26.53
CA ARG A 532 6.41 -23.47 26.18
C ARG A 532 5.78 -23.14 24.83
N ALA A 533 5.87 -24.03 23.84
CA ALA A 533 5.23 -23.84 22.55
C ALA A 533 3.69 -23.97 22.66
N GLU A 534 3.20 -24.97 23.39
CA GLU A 534 1.77 -25.16 23.66
C GLU A 534 1.17 -23.98 24.45
N ASP A 535 1.84 -23.51 25.50
CA ASP A 535 1.42 -22.34 26.27
C ASP A 535 1.38 -21.06 25.42
N ALA A 536 2.40 -20.82 24.58
CA ALA A 536 2.44 -19.67 23.69
C ALA A 536 1.33 -19.72 22.63
N ILE A 537 1.05 -20.89 22.04
CA ILE A 537 -0.05 -21.09 21.10
C ILE A 537 -1.40 -20.91 21.80
N SER A 538 -1.57 -21.44 23.01
CA SER A 538 -2.77 -21.32 23.84
C SER A 538 -3.07 -19.87 24.22
N MET A 539 -2.05 -19.10 24.64
CA MET A 539 -2.20 -17.65 24.88
C MET A 539 -2.58 -16.88 23.61
N LEU A 540 -1.95 -17.19 22.47
CA LEU A 540 -2.22 -16.51 21.21
C LEU A 540 -3.63 -16.81 20.65
N LEU A 541 -4.11 -18.05 20.84
CA LEU A 541 -5.50 -18.44 20.54
C LEU A 541 -6.50 -17.75 21.46
N LYS A 542 -6.24 -17.68 22.77
CA LYS A 542 -7.09 -16.94 23.72
C LYS A 542 -7.19 -15.46 23.36
N LYS A 543 -6.06 -14.81 23.09
CA LYS A 543 -6.03 -13.40 22.69
C LYS A 543 -6.82 -13.16 21.40
N LYS A 544 -6.63 -14.00 20.37
CA LYS A 544 -7.44 -13.91 19.14
C LYS A 544 -8.93 -14.14 19.40
N LEU A 545 -9.29 -15.04 20.31
CA LEU A 545 -10.69 -15.29 20.67
C LEU A 545 -11.31 -14.07 21.36
N GLU A 546 -10.59 -13.40 22.26
CA GLU A 546 -11.01 -12.14 22.87
C GLU A 546 -11.16 -11.02 21.82
N GLU A 547 -10.18 -10.83 20.94
CA GLU A 547 -10.27 -9.85 19.82
C GLU A 547 -11.46 -10.13 18.88
N HIS A 548 -11.82 -11.40 18.65
CA HIS A 548 -12.99 -11.77 17.86
C HIS A 548 -14.31 -11.55 18.60
N LEU A 549 -14.36 -11.77 19.91
CA LEU A 549 -15.52 -11.51 20.76
C LEU A 549 -15.79 -10.01 20.88
N GLU A 550 -14.75 -9.19 21.02
CA GLU A 550 -14.85 -7.73 21.08
C GLU A 550 -15.41 -7.15 19.77
N LYS A 551 -14.83 -7.53 18.62
CA LYS A 551 -15.36 -7.15 17.29
C LYS A 551 -16.80 -7.60 17.04
N LEU A 552 -17.18 -8.78 17.54
CA LEU A 552 -18.56 -9.25 17.46
C LEU A 552 -19.50 -8.38 18.32
N HIS A 553 -19.03 -7.92 19.48
CA HIS A 553 -19.79 -7.03 20.38
C HIS A 553 -19.94 -5.62 19.79
N GLU A 554 -18.88 -5.07 19.18
CA GLU A 554 -18.92 -3.82 18.43
C GLU A 554 -19.94 -3.89 17.28
N ALA A 555 -19.83 -4.92 16.44
CA ALA A 555 -20.75 -5.14 15.32
C ALA A 555 -22.21 -5.32 15.78
N HIS A 556 -22.45 -6.03 16.89
CA HIS A 556 -23.78 -6.16 17.47
C HIS A 556 -24.33 -4.82 17.98
N THR A 557 -23.49 -4.02 18.64
CA THR A 557 -23.85 -2.68 19.13
C THR A 557 -24.17 -1.73 17.97
N GLU A 558 -23.40 -1.78 16.88
CA GLU A 558 -23.65 -0.97 15.69
C GLU A 558 -24.92 -1.40 14.94
N LEU A 559 -25.18 -2.71 14.84
CA LEU A 559 -26.44 -3.25 14.32
C LEU A 559 -27.64 -2.79 15.17
N GLN A 560 -27.50 -2.78 16.50
CA GLN A 560 -28.56 -2.30 17.40
C GLN A 560 -28.83 -0.79 17.21
N LYS A 561 -27.78 0.03 17.05
CA LYS A 561 -27.92 1.46 16.71
C LYS A 561 -28.62 1.66 15.37
N LYS A 562 -28.20 0.93 14.33
CA LYS A 562 -28.82 0.98 12.99
C LYS A 562 -30.28 0.52 13.03
N ARG A 563 -30.61 -0.48 13.86
CA ARG A 563 -31.99 -0.92 14.08
C ARG A 563 -32.84 0.19 14.70
N ALA A 564 -32.39 0.76 15.81
CA ALA A 564 -33.10 1.86 16.47
C ALA A 564 -33.28 3.10 15.58
N TYR A 565 -32.32 3.38 14.69
CA TYR A 565 -32.44 4.44 13.70
C TYR A 565 -33.48 4.15 12.60
N ILE A 566 -33.54 2.90 12.12
CA ILE A 566 -34.60 2.46 11.19
C ILE A 566 -35.98 2.56 11.85
N ASP A 567 -36.09 2.12 13.11
CA ASP A 567 -37.34 2.15 13.88
C ASP A 567 -37.84 3.60 14.14
N ASP A 568 -36.95 4.62 14.15
CA ASP A 568 -37.32 6.05 14.23
C ASP A 568 -37.66 6.68 12.86
N LEU A 569 -37.12 6.14 11.77
CA LEU A 569 -37.45 6.58 10.40
C LEU A 569 -38.77 5.99 9.89
N GLU A 570 -39.12 4.76 10.27
CA GLU A 570 -40.35 4.07 9.86
C GLU A 570 -41.64 4.88 10.11
N PRO A 571 -41.89 5.48 11.30
CA PRO A 571 -43.07 6.32 11.51
C PRO A 571 -43.05 7.63 10.69
N LYS A 572 -41.86 8.20 10.43
CA LYS A 572 -41.71 9.41 9.59
C LYS A 572 -42.05 9.09 8.13
N TYR A 573 -41.57 7.96 7.63
CA TYR A 573 -41.90 7.46 6.29
C TYR A 573 -43.40 7.17 6.16
N ASN A 574 -44.00 6.45 7.13
CA ASN A 574 -45.43 6.13 7.12
C ASN A 574 -46.31 7.40 7.16
N ASN A 575 -45.97 8.39 7.99
CA ASN A 575 -46.68 9.67 8.02
C ASN A 575 -46.55 10.44 6.69
N SER A 576 -45.37 10.44 6.06
CA SER A 576 -45.16 11.06 4.74
C SER A 576 -45.96 10.34 3.65
N SER A 577 -45.97 9.00 3.66
CA SER A 577 -46.76 8.18 2.74
C SER A 577 -48.27 8.46 2.86
N GLN A 578 -48.80 8.54 4.09
CA GLN A 578 -50.20 8.93 4.33
C GLN A 578 -50.47 10.36 3.84
N LYS A 579 -49.55 11.29 4.05
CA LYS A 579 -49.68 12.68 3.56
C LYS A 579 -49.75 12.75 2.03
N ILE A 580 -48.94 11.94 1.34
CA ILE A 580 -48.95 11.83 -0.12
C ILE A 580 -50.29 11.23 -0.59
N GLU A 581 -50.81 10.20 0.08
CA GLU A 581 -52.08 9.56 -0.27
C GLU A 581 -53.28 10.53 -0.07
N GLU A 582 -53.32 11.28 1.04
CA GLU A 582 -54.28 12.37 1.29
C GLU A 582 -54.25 13.44 0.17
N LEU A 583 -53.05 13.86 -0.23
CA LEU A 583 -52.86 14.88 -1.27
C LEU A 583 -53.27 14.35 -2.66
N GLN A 584 -52.99 13.08 -2.97
CA GLN A 584 -53.43 12.44 -4.22
C GLN A 584 -54.96 12.30 -4.29
N GLU A 585 -55.63 11.97 -3.18
CA GLU A 585 -57.09 11.89 -3.14
C GLU A 585 -57.74 13.29 -3.26
N SER A 586 -57.16 14.30 -2.59
CA SER A 586 -57.56 15.71 -2.74
C SER A 586 -57.37 16.23 -4.17
N LEU A 587 -56.28 15.85 -4.85
CA LEU A 587 -56.03 16.19 -6.25
C LEU A 587 -57.07 15.54 -7.16
N ARG A 588 -57.29 14.23 -7.05
CA ARG A 588 -58.33 13.51 -7.81
C ARG A 588 -59.72 14.14 -7.64
N LYS A 589 -60.06 14.56 -6.42
CA LYS A 589 -61.33 15.23 -6.15
C LYS A 589 -61.43 16.58 -6.88
N LYS A 590 -60.36 17.38 -6.88
CA LYS A 590 -60.31 18.64 -7.65
C LYS A 590 -60.38 18.41 -9.15
N ASP A 591 -59.77 17.36 -9.68
CA ASP A 591 -59.85 17.01 -11.12
C ASP A 591 -61.28 16.63 -11.51
N GLU A 592 -61.98 15.83 -10.69
CA GLU A 592 -63.39 15.46 -10.96
C GLU A 592 -64.34 16.67 -10.81
N ASP A 593 -64.11 17.57 -9.85
CA ASP A 593 -64.85 18.82 -9.71
C ASP A 593 -64.59 19.78 -10.90
N MET A 594 -63.34 19.86 -11.37
CA MET A 594 -62.96 20.65 -12.55
C MET A 594 -63.64 20.14 -13.81
N LYS A 595 -63.60 18.83 -14.05
CA LYS A 595 -64.28 18.15 -15.15
C LYS A 595 -65.81 18.33 -15.12
N GLN A 596 -66.43 18.29 -13.94
CA GLN A 596 -67.85 18.64 -13.78
C GLN A 596 -68.12 20.11 -14.14
N MET A 597 -67.20 21.03 -13.81
CA MET A 597 -67.32 22.43 -14.20
C MET A 597 -67.12 22.62 -15.70
N GLU A 598 -66.17 21.93 -16.34
CA GLU A 598 -66.00 21.92 -17.80
C GLU A 598 -67.25 21.42 -18.52
N ASP A 599 -67.87 20.33 -18.05
CA ASP A 599 -69.11 19.82 -18.63
C ASP A 599 -70.29 20.79 -18.47
N ARG A 600 -70.35 21.53 -17.35
CA ARG A 600 -71.33 22.61 -17.15
C ARG A 600 -71.06 23.78 -18.11
N TYR A 601 -69.82 24.23 -18.22
CA TYR A 601 -69.42 25.27 -19.17
C TYR A 601 -69.72 24.87 -20.61
N LYS A 602 -69.41 23.64 -21.01
CA LYS A 602 -69.70 23.08 -22.34
C LYS A 602 -71.20 23.06 -22.63
N LYS A 603 -72.05 22.70 -21.65
CA LYS A 603 -73.52 22.80 -21.76
C LYS A 603 -73.99 24.25 -21.92
N TYR A 604 -73.42 25.20 -21.18
CA TYR A 604 -73.74 26.63 -21.35
C TYR A 604 -73.28 27.16 -22.71
N LEU A 605 -72.10 26.75 -23.20
CA LEU A 605 -71.56 27.10 -24.51
C LEU A 605 -72.43 26.55 -25.64
N GLU A 606 -72.87 25.29 -25.58
CA GLU A 606 -73.82 24.75 -26.57
C GLU A 606 -75.20 25.43 -26.50
N LYS A 607 -75.69 25.77 -25.30
CA LYS A 607 -76.92 26.55 -25.15
C LYS A 607 -76.77 27.95 -25.77
N ALA A 608 -75.64 28.63 -25.56
CA ALA A 608 -75.33 29.91 -26.18
C ALA A 608 -75.21 29.79 -27.71
N LYS A 609 -74.48 28.79 -28.23
CA LYS A 609 -74.41 28.49 -29.68
C LYS A 609 -75.78 28.16 -30.28
N SER A 610 -76.68 27.52 -29.51
CA SER A 610 -78.05 27.26 -29.95
C SER A 610 -78.87 28.56 -30.03
N VAL A 611 -78.76 29.42 -29.02
CA VAL A 611 -79.43 30.73 -28.99
C VAL A 611 -78.91 31.64 -30.12
N ILE A 612 -77.60 31.66 -30.36
CA ILE A 612 -76.99 32.39 -31.49
C ILE A 612 -77.50 31.83 -32.82
N ARG A 613 -77.58 30.50 -33.00
CA ARG A 613 -78.17 29.89 -34.21
C ARG A 613 -79.64 30.23 -34.42
N THR A 614 -80.42 30.44 -33.36
CA THR A 614 -81.82 30.90 -33.48
C THR A 614 -81.95 32.41 -33.69
N LEU A 615 -80.91 33.20 -33.41
CA LEU A 615 -80.89 34.65 -33.57
C LEU A 615 -80.18 35.13 -34.84
N ASP A 616 -79.33 34.31 -35.48
CA ASP A 616 -78.68 34.62 -36.75
C ASP A 616 -79.69 34.55 -37.91
N PRO A 617 -80.07 35.69 -38.54
CA PRO A 617 -81.07 35.70 -39.60
C PRO A 617 -80.62 35.00 -40.89
N LYS A 618 -79.32 34.66 -41.02
CA LYS A 618 -78.74 34.07 -42.25
C LYS A 618 -78.67 32.54 -42.25
N GLN A 619 -78.84 31.88 -41.10
CA GLN A 619 -78.87 30.40 -41.04
C GLN A 619 -80.28 29.80 -40.90
N ASN A 620 -81.31 30.60 -40.64
CA ASN A 620 -82.69 30.10 -40.51
C ASN A 620 -83.40 29.91 -41.87
N GLN A 621 -82.82 29.08 -42.75
CA GLN A 621 -83.43 28.71 -44.05
C GLN A 621 -84.66 27.77 -43.93
N GLY A 622 -85.25 27.64 -42.74
CA GLY A 622 -86.46 26.84 -42.47
C GLY A 622 -87.78 27.64 -42.46
N ALA A 623 -87.74 28.97 -42.36
CA ALA A 623 -88.92 29.83 -42.21
C ALA A 623 -89.47 30.34 -43.56
N ALA A 624 -89.75 29.41 -44.49
CA ALA A 624 -90.22 29.72 -45.85
C ALA A 624 -91.56 29.08 -46.32
N PRO A 625 -92.56 28.79 -45.46
CA PRO A 625 -93.95 28.66 -45.93
C PRO A 625 -94.77 29.96 -45.84
N GLU A 626 -94.71 30.66 -44.70
CA GLU A 626 -95.65 31.75 -44.38
C GLU A 626 -95.34 33.06 -45.14
N VAL A 627 -94.07 33.39 -45.34
CA VAL A 627 -93.66 34.59 -46.10
C VAL A 627 -94.07 34.47 -47.59
N GLN A 628 -94.07 33.25 -48.14
CA GLN A 628 -94.53 32.98 -49.49
C GLN A 628 -96.06 33.07 -49.61
N ALA A 629 -96.78 32.57 -48.59
CA ALA A 629 -98.25 32.66 -48.52
C ALA A 629 -98.74 34.11 -48.45
N LEU A 630 -98.09 34.95 -47.63
CA LEU A 630 -98.41 36.38 -47.51
C LEU A 630 -98.13 37.16 -48.81
N LYS A 631 -97.10 36.77 -49.57
CA LYS A 631 -96.80 37.38 -50.87
C LYS A 631 -97.88 37.06 -51.91
N ASN A 632 -98.37 35.82 -51.94
CA ASN A 632 -99.44 35.42 -52.86
C ASN A 632 -100.78 36.09 -52.51
N GLN A 633 -101.11 36.25 -51.22
CA GLN A 633 -102.32 36.97 -50.79
C GLN A 633 -102.31 38.48 -51.10
N LEU A 634 -101.12 39.07 -51.31
CA LEU A 634 -100.96 40.45 -51.74
C LEU A 634 -101.00 40.63 -53.27
N GLN A 635 -101.11 39.55 -54.04
CA GLN A 635 -101.17 39.57 -55.50
C GLN A 635 -102.57 39.32 -56.07
N GLU A 636 -103.57 39.12 -55.20
CA GLU A 636 -105.02 39.06 -55.51
C GLU A 636 -105.79 40.33 -55.05
N LYS A 637 -105.14 41.50 -55.07
CA LYS A 637 -105.80 42.82 -54.92
C LYS A 637 -105.23 43.87 -55.88
#